data_AF-A0A317T914-F1
#
_entry.id   AF-A0A317T914-F1
#
_cell.length_a   1.000
_cell.length_b   1.000
_cell.length_c   1.000
_cell.angle_alpha   90.00
_cell.angle_beta   90.00
_cell.angle_gamma   90.00
#
_symmetry.space_group_name_H-M   'P 1'
#
loop_
_entity.id
_entity.type
_entity.pdbx_description
1 polymer ?
#
loop_
_entity_poly.entity_id
_entity_poly.type
_entity_poly.pdbx_seq_one_letter_code
_entity_poly.pdbx_strand_id
1 'polypeptide(L)'
;MTKVVTFVEIDVPMCGLQFSASPCAAEYSTSDINDSIPGYNDEGSSFTGLTYNDEGTTFANLSYNDEGLLPGGGECFNSLNTCQDAGHYSEITNTVRFGYEDADDQGSIDYIPSLQSVSYRPQQISLEGDMGVRASITCTFRDHRDSDTHEAGDPYWAQRGYNPFEQGTFWGKWLARHYPKMQGAIIRYIVGKEGQNIENMECRTFIIEKITGPNKNGMVSITAKDILKLADDKKAQCPVLSTGRLSADLAESVTSATLSPSGVGDDEYPATGHVAIGGKEICSFTRSGDVLTLTRAQFNTEASAHDRNDIVQLCKEFFDGPNGLDPADIIYDLLVNYTTTPASWINLADWQQKTNVYLNGRRYYTLVAEPTSVKDLINELLEQGGLILYTDDLNQKIRLDVVRELTTQTELYDEDNIISNSFDCKKQLDKRLSQVWVWYGLRNPLEQLDEGINYRAAVSHVDTLAETLYGGQPAIKKIYSRWITTRPTGTDLCYKMLSRFRDPPSLVQWSAWRFGKSVPALAGRYNVSMWAFQSGTGEQVPVPAQVVKATPGDESVKVEAQEISWHTYDDQPDQGLMVVVTNDETDYNFRTEYDKAYAAPKSGDIVTCLIESGVKIGTSTNTGFAFTVGTWSEPGVILKIINNGYIVGKGGDGGNYPGSKDGEDGADALYTRQPVTIINNGTIAGGGGGGGVGVVTLLGAMYSSGGGGGAGYLFGIGGSGYMHDQDDNLGSDGTITEGGSAGYAILGVQGGSGGDLGQDGFDGSGLLFNGDGGLAGVAVDGNSYVTWEVTGTIAGSQIN
;
A
#
# COMPACT_ATOMS: atom_id res chain seq x y z
N MET A 1 -18.48 -12.51 -46.40
CA MET A 1 -17.99 -12.38 -45.02
C MET A 1 -16.70 -13.16 -44.94
N THR A 2 -15.60 -12.53 -44.53
CA THR A 2 -14.33 -13.23 -44.30
C THR A 2 -14.51 -14.14 -43.08
N LYS A 3 -14.12 -15.41 -43.18
CA LYS A 3 -14.26 -16.41 -42.11
C LYS A 3 -13.44 -15.99 -40.89
N VAL A 4 -13.98 -16.18 -39.69
CA VAL A 4 -13.24 -15.97 -38.43
C VAL A 4 -12.43 -17.23 -38.15
N VAL A 5 -11.14 -17.06 -37.89
CA VAL A 5 -10.21 -18.14 -37.52
C VAL A 5 -9.84 -18.00 -36.05
N THR A 6 -9.59 -19.13 -35.40
CA THR A 6 -9.28 -19.19 -33.96
C THR A 6 -8.16 -20.17 -33.72
N PHE A 7 -7.15 -19.71 -32.97
CA PHE A 7 -6.01 -20.51 -32.56
C PHE A 7 -5.80 -20.43 -31.06
N VAL A 8 -5.18 -21.48 -30.52
CA VAL A 8 -4.71 -21.54 -29.14
C VAL A 8 -3.24 -21.90 -29.16
N GLU A 9 -2.40 -21.07 -28.58
CA GLU A 9 -0.97 -21.34 -28.43
C GLU A 9 -0.65 -21.67 -26.98
N ILE A 10 0.18 -22.68 -26.75
CA ILE A 10 0.62 -23.09 -25.42
C ILE A 10 2.15 -23.05 -25.39
N ASP A 11 2.69 -22.32 -24.43
CA ASP A 11 4.12 -22.31 -24.16
C ASP A 11 4.48 -23.56 -23.35
N VAL A 12 5.37 -24.38 -23.89
CA VAL A 12 5.83 -25.64 -23.31
C VAL A 12 7.30 -25.48 -22.89
N PRO A 13 7.62 -25.65 -21.60
CA PRO A 13 9.00 -25.61 -21.14
C PRO A 13 9.71 -26.91 -21.55
N MET A 14 10.83 -26.76 -22.26
CA MET A 14 11.68 -27.86 -22.70
C MET A 14 13.15 -27.59 -22.37
N CYS A 15 13.99 -28.61 -22.45
CA CYS A 15 15.43 -28.43 -22.28
C CYS A 15 16.07 -27.88 -23.56
N GLY A 16 16.86 -26.81 -23.43
CA GLY A 16 17.60 -26.19 -24.54
C GLY A 16 18.92 -26.87 -24.86
N LEU A 17 19.37 -27.81 -24.02
CA LEU A 17 20.57 -28.58 -24.26
C LEU A 17 20.28 -29.74 -25.21
N GLN A 18 21.11 -29.89 -26.24
CA GLN A 18 21.08 -31.06 -27.12
C GLN A 18 21.97 -32.15 -26.49
N PHE A 19 21.37 -33.24 -26.03
CA PHE A 19 22.12 -34.37 -25.47
C PHE A 19 22.45 -35.38 -26.58
N SER A 20 23.73 -35.72 -26.75
CA SER A 20 24.21 -36.76 -27.66
C SER A 20 24.38 -38.08 -26.91
N ALA A 21 23.38 -38.97 -27.01
CA ALA A 21 23.41 -40.37 -26.54
C ALA A 21 23.67 -40.60 -25.02
N SER A 22 23.29 -41.79 -24.55
CA SER A 22 23.27 -42.18 -23.13
C SER A 22 24.68 -42.41 -22.53
N PRO A 23 24.93 -42.07 -21.24
CA PRO A 23 24.06 -41.28 -20.35
C PRO A 23 24.10 -39.80 -20.74
N CYS A 24 23.00 -39.08 -20.48
CA CYS A 24 22.87 -37.64 -20.72
C CYS A 24 23.93 -36.83 -19.98
N ALA A 25 25.15 -36.76 -20.51
CA ALA A 25 26.18 -35.87 -20.06
C ALA A 25 26.06 -34.58 -20.88
N ALA A 26 25.99 -33.43 -20.21
CA ALA A 26 26.17 -32.15 -20.89
C ALA A 26 27.57 -32.14 -21.54
N GLU A 27 27.64 -32.11 -22.87
CA GLU A 27 28.91 -31.87 -23.56
C GLU A 27 29.29 -30.40 -23.35
N TYR A 28 30.35 -30.17 -22.56
CA TYR A 28 30.99 -28.86 -22.47
C TYR A 28 31.77 -28.59 -23.76
N SER A 29 31.52 -27.46 -24.42
CA SER A 29 32.52 -26.83 -25.28
C SER A 29 33.72 -26.46 -24.40
N THR A 30 34.92 -26.96 -24.71
CA THR A 30 36.16 -26.68 -23.97
C THR A 30 36.66 -25.23 -24.11
N SER A 31 35.78 -24.27 -24.43
CA SER A 31 36.12 -22.85 -24.49
C SER A 31 35.90 -22.09 -23.17
N ASP A 32 35.10 -22.62 -22.24
CA ASP A 32 34.56 -21.79 -21.14
C ASP A 32 35.01 -22.22 -19.72
N ILE A 33 35.93 -23.18 -19.58
CA ILE A 33 36.50 -23.56 -18.27
C ILE A 33 37.75 -22.72 -17.97
N ASN A 34 37.60 -21.41 -17.91
CA ASN A 34 38.57 -20.50 -17.30
C ASN A 34 37.88 -19.17 -16.96
N ASP A 35 36.90 -19.22 -16.07
CA ASP A 35 36.71 -18.22 -15.03
C ASP A 35 35.48 -18.60 -14.19
N SER A 36 35.56 -18.40 -12.88
CA SER A 36 34.45 -18.40 -11.90
C SER A 36 33.97 -19.71 -11.25
N ILE A 37 34.85 -20.42 -10.52
CA ILE A 37 34.44 -21.13 -9.29
C ILE A 37 35.25 -20.59 -8.11
N PRO A 38 34.66 -19.82 -7.17
CA PRO A 38 35.35 -19.37 -5.97
C PRO A 38 35.33 -20.47 -4.90
N GLY A 39 36.52 -20.82 -4.39
CA GLY A 39 36.68 -21.52 -3.11
C GLY A 39 36.97 -23.02 -3.21
N TYR A 40 38.23 -23.38 -3.45
CA TYR A 40 38.79 -24.62 -2.91
C TYR A 40 40.31 -24.53 -2.81
N ASN A 41 40.79 -24.03 -1.68
CA ASN A 41 42.18 -24.13 -1.27
C ASN A 41 42.21 -25.21 -0.19
N ASP A 42 42.69 -26.40 -0.50
CA ASP A 42 43.46 -27.17 0.49
C ASP A 42 44.34 -28.24 -0.17
N GLU A 43 45.62 -28.13 0.16
CA GLU A 43 46.70 -29.04 -0.22
C GLU A 43 46.55 -30.35 0.57
N GLY A 44 46.21 -31.46 -0.09
CA GLY A 44 46.28 -32.76 0.59
C GLY A 44 45.37 -33.87 0.09
N SER A 45 45.41 -34.21 -1.21
CA SER A 45 45.00 -35.55 -1.64
C SER A 45 45.77 -35.98 -2.89
N SER A 46 46.58 -37.02 -2.74
CA SER A 46 47.35 -37.62 -3.82
C SER A 46 46.42 -38.38 -4.77
N PHE A 47 46.34 -37.93 -6.02
CA PHE A 47 45.68 -38.63 -7.12
C PHE A 47 46.49 -39.88 -7.49
N THR A 48 46.04 -41.06 -7.09
CA THR A 48 46.53 -42.34 -7.65
C THR A 48 45.53 -42.83 -8.68
N GLY A 49 45.82 -42.62 -9.97
CA GLY A 49 45.04 -43.20 -11.06
C GLY A 49 44.97 -42.32 -12.32
N LEU A 50 46.11 -42.08 -12.96
CA LEU A 50 46.15 -41.57 -14.33
C LEU A 50 46.64 -42.70 -15.25
N THR A 51 45.76 -43.22 -16.10
CA THR A 51 46.15 -44.02 -17.26
C THR A 51 46.17 -43.13 -18.49
N TYR A 52 47.32 -43.08 -19.15
CA TYR A 52 47.53 -42.37 -20.41
C TYR A 52 47.14 -43.28 -21.58
N ASN A 53 46.50 -42.72 -22.60
CA ASN A 53 46.53 -43.27 -23.96
C ASN A 53 47.68 -42.58 -24.75
N ASP A 54 48.16 -43.26 -25.80
CA ASP A 54 49.37 -42.93 -26.58
C ASP A 54 49.34 -41.57 -27.34
N GLU A 55 48.38 -40.69 -27.08
CA GLU A 55 48.25 -39.38 -27.73
C GLU A 55 48.18 -38.19 -26.75
N GLY A 56 48.34 -38.39 -25.44
CA GLY A 56 48.61 -37.30 -24.50
C GLY A 56 47.44 -36.34 -24.20
N THR A 57 46.19 -36.74 -24.44
CA THR A 57 45.00 -35.96 -24.05
C THR A 57 44.52 -36.32 -22.64
N THR A 58 44.44 -35.32 -21.76
CA THR A 58 43.89 -35.44 -20.40
C THR A 58 42.36 -35.46 -20.42
N PHE A 59 41.76 -36.56 -19.98
CA PHE A 59 40.34 -36.61 -19.61
C PHE A 59 40.23 -36.57 -18.08
N ALA A 60 39.55 -35.55 -17.54
CA ALA A 60 39.14 -35.55 -16.14
C ALA A 60 37.86 -36.38 -16.01
N ASN A 61 37.98 -37.64 -15.57
CA ASN A 61 36.85 -38.38 -15.04
C ASN A 61 36.57 -37.84 -13.63
N LEU A 62 35.59 -36.95 -13.50
CA LEU A 62 34.95 -36.68 -12.22
C LEU A 62 34.10 -37.89 -11.86
N SER A 63 34.60 -38.67 -10.90
CA SER A 63 33.90 -39.80 -10.30
C SER A 63 32.57 -39.34 -9.71
N TYR A 64 31.48 -39.84 -10.29
CA TYR A 64 30.13 -39.70 -9.78
C TYR A 64 30.00 -40.45 -8.45
N ASN A 65 29.26 -39.84 -7.52
CA ASN A 65 28.99 -40.39 -6.20
C ASN A 65 28.30 -41.76 -6.33
N ASP A 66 28.81 -42.67 -5.53
CA ASP A 66 28.37 -44.05 -5.33
C ASP A 66 27.02 -44.05 -4.60
N GLU A 67 25.90 -43.93 -5.32
CA GLU A 67 24.60 -44.56 -5.00
C GLU A 67 23.70 -44.59 -6.26
N GLY A 68 23.58 -45.77 -6.89
CA GLY A 68 22.47 -46.09 -7.79
C GLY A 68 22.70 -45.88 -9.28
N LEU A 69 23.34 -46.85 -9.93
CA LEU A 69 23.04 -47.18 -11.33
C LEU A 69 21.52 -47.39 -11.47
N LEU A 70 20.79 -46.43 -12.04
CA LEU A 70 19.43 -46.68 -12.51
C LEU A 70 19.49 -47.54 -13.78
N PRO A 71 18.85 -48.71 -13.81
CA PRO A 71 18.95 -49.64 -14.92
C PRO A 71 18.11 -49.15 -16.12
N GLY A 72 18.75 -48.87 -17.26
CA GLY A 72 18.11 -48.87 -18.59
C GLY A 72 17.93 -47.52 -19.32
N GLY A 73 18.85 -46.54 -19.18
CA GLY A 73 18.67 -45.19 -19.74
C GLY A 73 18.78 -45.07 -21.27
N GLY A 74 17.65 -44.91 -21.97
CA GLY A 74 17.59 -44.41 -23.36
C GLY A 74 17.62 -42.87 -23.43
N GLU A 75 17.58 -42.28 -24.64
CA GLU A 75 17.56 -40.80 -24.81
C GLU A 75 16.34 -40.18 -24.09
N CYS A 76 16.52 -39.01 -23.45
CA CYS A 76 15.44 -38.29 -22.77
C CYS A 76 14.47 -37.61 -23.78
N PHE A 77 13.33 -37.09 -23.31
CA PHE A 77 12.35 -36.39 -24.14
C PHE A 77 12.41 -34.86 -24.00
N ASN A 78 13.57 -34.32 -23.58
CA ASN A 78 13.79 -32.89 -23.29
C ASN A 78 12.74 -32.23 -22.39
N SER A 79 12.07 -33.00 -21.53
CA SER A 79 11.17 -32.47 -20.49
C SER A 79 11.76 -32.72 -19.11
N LEU A 80 11.51 -31.82 -18.15
CA LEU A 80 12.04 -31.98 -16.79
C LEU A 80 11.62 -33.33 -16.17
N ASN A 81 10.38 -33.78 -16.40
CA ASN A 81 9.87 -35.04 -15.85
C ASN A 81 10.58 -36.28 -16.40
N THR A 82 11.17 -36.18 -17.60
CA THR A 82 11.86 -37.29 -18.26
C THR A 82 13.37 -37.09 -18.29
N CYS A 83 13.86 -36.00 -17.70
CA CYS A 83 15.27 -35.68 -17.63
C CYS A 83 15.96 -36.60 -16.60
N GLN A 84 17.04 -37.25 -17.03
CA GLN A 84 17.84 -38.12 -16.16
C GLN A 84 18.83 -37.33 -15.28
N ASP A 85 19.13 -36.08 -15.67
CA ASP A 85 20.00 -35.16 -14.93
C ASP A 85 19.29 -33.82 -14.71
N ALA A 86 18.41 -33.78 -13.70
CA ALA A 86 17.63 -32.60 -13.38
C ALA A 86 18.49 -31.41 -12.91
N GLY A 87 19.73 -31.64 -12.46
CA GLY A 87 20.64 -30.59 -11.98
C GLY A 87 21.15 -29.67 -13.10
N HIS A 88 21.21 -30.17 -14.33
CA HIS A 88 21.67 -29.42 -15.52
C HIS A 88 20.55 -29.08 -16.49
N TYR A 89 19.28 -29.18 -16.07
CA TYR A 89 18.15 -28.80 -16.92
C TYR A 89 18.14 -27.29 -17.19
N SER A 90 18.43 -26.89 -18.43
CA SER A 90 18.30 -25.51 -18.90
C SER A 90 16.96 -25.32 -19.63
N GLU A 91 16.05 -24.54 -19.04
CA GLU A 91 14.70 -24.32 -19.58
C GLU A 91 14.72 -23.35 -20.78
N ILE A 92 14.08 -23.76 -21.87
CA ILE A 92 13.68 -22.92 -23.01
C ILE A 92 12.18 -23.08 -23.25
N THR A 93 11.56 -22.09 -23.88
CA THR A 93 10.13 -22.10 -24.19
C THR A 93 9.90 -22.41 -25.66
N ASN A 94 9.17 -23.48 -25.96
CA ASN A 94 8.64 -23.78 -27.30
C ASN A 94 7.13 -23.53 -27.34
N THR A 95 6.61 -22.97 -28.43
CA THR A 95 5.19 -22.60 -28.53
C THR A 95 4.45 -23.56 -29.45
N VAL A 96 3.49 -24.33 -28.92
CA VAL A 96 2.67 -25.25 -29.73
C VAL A 96 1.34 -24.59 -30.07
N ARG A 97 1.00 -24.57 -31.37
CA ARG A 97 -0.26 -23.98 -31.87
C ARG A 97 -1.31 -25.03 -32.19
N PHE A 98 -2.54 -24.77 -31.77
CA PHE A 98 -3.72 -25.59 -32.00
C PHE A 98 -4.81 -24.80 -32.71
N GLY A 99 -5.52 -25.42 -33.64
CA GLY A 99 -6.64 -24.84 -34.39
C GLY A 99 -7.78 -25.83 -34.57
N TYR A 100 -8.92 -25.34 -35.06
CA TYR A 100 -10.06 -26.20 -35.41
C TYR A 100 -9.72 -27.06 -36.64
N GLU A 101 -10.28 -28.27 -36.68
CA GLU A 101 -10.20 -29.12 -37.87
C GLU A 101 -11.07 -28.51 -38.97
N ASP A 102 -10.44 -28.02 -40.03
CA ASP A 102 -11.09 -27.32 -41.13
C ASP A 102 -10.59 -27.88 -42.46
N ALA A 103 -11.47 -28.57 -43.18
CA ALA A 103 -11.12 -29.28 -44.40
C ALA A 103 -10.85 -28.34 -45.60
N ASP A 104 -11.27 -27.08 -45.50
CA ASP A 104 -11.15 -26.06 -46.55
C ASP A 104 -10.01 -25.04 -46.27
N ASP A 105 -9.26 -25.19 -45.18
CA ASP A 105 -8.17 -24.26 -44.86
C ASP A 105 -7.01 -24.46 -45.85
N GLN A 106 -6.86 -23.51 -46.78
CA GLN A 106 -5.70 -23.42 -47.68
C GLN A 106 -4.53 -22.63 -47.04
N GLY A 107 -4.58 -22.45 -45.71
CA GLY A 107 -3.81 -21.47 -44.94
C GLY A 107 -2.30 -21.67 -44.92
N SER A 108 -1.60 -20.54 -44.88
CA SER A 108 -0.15 -20.39 -44.79
C SER A 108 0.43 -20.56 -43.38
N ILE A 109 -0.40 -20.91 -42.39
CA ILE A 109 -0.03 -20.95 -40.96
C ILE A 109 -0.12 -22.41 -40.48
N ASP A 110 0.97 -22.93 -39.93
CA ASP A 110 1.02 -24.29 -39.39
C ASP A 110 0.38 -24.37 -37.99
N TYR A 111 -0.43 -25.41 -37.75
CA TYR A 111 -1.11 -25.68 -36.49
C TYR A 111 -1.57 -27.14 -36.37
N ILE A 112 -1.76 -27.61 -35.13
CA ILE A 112 -2.30 -28.95 -34.84
C ILE A 112 -3.84 -28.90 -34.79
N PRO A 113 -4.57 -29.62 -35.66
CA PRO A 113 -6.04 -29.56 -35.76
C PRO A 113 -6.74 -30.38 -34.65
N SER A 114 -6.50 -30.04 -33.38
CA SER A 114 -7.09 -30.76 -32.24
C SER A 114 -8.09 -29.93 -31.43
N LEU A 115 -8.25 -28.65 -31.72
CA LEU A 115 -9.16 -27.77 -30.97
C LEU A 115 -10.63 -28.12 -31.29
N GLN A 116 -11.45 -28.27 -30.25
CA GLN A 116 -12.87 -28.61 -30.36
C GLN A 116 -13.79 -27.48 -29.88
N SER A 117 -13.38 -26.78 -28.82
CA SER A 117 -14.12 -25.62 -28.35
C SER A 117 -13.24 -24.71 -27.50
N VAL A 118 -13.55 -23.42 -27.54
CA VAL A 118 -13.00 -22.42 -26.63
C VAL A 118 -14.16 -21.71 -25.95
N SER A 119 -14.22 -21.77 -24.63
CA SER A 119 -15.15 -21.00 -23.82
C SER A 119 -14.40 -19.88 -23.13
N TYR A 120 -14.67 -18.63 -23.54
CA TYR A 120 -14.10 -17.43 -22.94
C TYR A 120 -15.12 -16.78 -21.99
N ARG A 121 -14.68 -16.51 -20.76
CA ARG A 121 -15.40 -15.70 -19.78
C ARG A 121 -14.58 -14.44 -19.51
N PRO A 122 -15.06 -13.25 -19.91
CA PRO A 122 -14.33 -12.02 -19.69
C PRO A 122 -14.26 -11.67 -18.21
N GLN A 123 -13.28 -10.85 -17.86
CA GLN A 123 -13.18 -10.30 -16.52
C GLN A 123 -14.33 -9.33 -16.23
N GLN A 124 -14.60 -9.15 -14.94
CA GLN A 124 -15.54 -8.16 -14.43
C GLN A 124 -14.83 -7.31 -13.38
N ILE A 125 -14.79 -6.01 -13.61
CA ILE A 125 -14.26 -5.03 -12.67
C ILE A 125 -15.28 -4.80 -11.56
N SER A 126 -14.80 -4.70 -10.33
CA SER A 126 -15.58 -4.16 -9.23
C SER A 126 -15.22 -2.69 -9.05
N LEU A 127 -16.25 -1.85 -8.98
CA LEU A 127 -16.06 -0.47 -8.61
C LEU A 127 -16.20 -0.28 -7.08
N GLU A 128 -16.55 -1.31 -6.30
CA GLU A 128 -16.74 -1.20 -4.85
C GLU A 128 -15.46 -1.35 -4.03
N GLY A 129 -14.34 -1.70 -4.67
CA GLY A 129 -13.06 -1.86 -4.01
C GLY A 129 -12.61 -3.30 -3.84
N ASP A 130 -12.74 -4.12 -4.89
CA ASP A 130 -12.14 -5.45 -4.93
C ASP A 130 -11.48 -5.67 -6.29
N MET A 131 -10.60 -6.66 -6.38
CA MET A 131 -9.88 -6.94 -7.62
C MET A 131 -10.83 -7.27 -8.78
N GLY A 132 -12.06 -7.72 -8.54
CA GLY A 132 -13.05 -8.15 -9.52
C GLY A 132 -12.96 -9.64 -9.87
N VAL A 133 -13.81 -10.08 -10.79
CA VAL A 133 -13.80 -11.46 -11.30
C VAL A 133 -12.75 -11.60 -12.41
N ARG A 134 -11.83 -12.58 -12.27
CA ARG A 134 -10.80 -12.86 -13.26
C ARG A 134 -11.39 -13.38 -14.58
N ALA A 135 -10.79 -12.97 -15.70
CA ALA A 135 -11.04 -13.62 -16.97
C ALA A 135 -10.58 -15.08 -16.91
N SER A 136 -11.34 -15.96 -17.56
CA SER A 136 -11.00 -17.38 -17.67
C SER A 136 -11.32 -17.92 -19.05
N ILE A 137 -10.50 -18.86 -19.48
CA ILE A 137 -10.63 -19.57 -20.74
C ILE A 137 -10.61 -21.06 -20.45
N THR A 138 -11.50 -21.79 -21.11
CA THR A 138 -11.48 -23.25 -21.13
C THR A 138 -11.39 -23.71 -22.57
N CYS A 139 -10.26 -24.32 -22.92
CA CYS A 139 -10.03 -24.93 -24.22
C CYS A 139 -10.25 -26.44 -24.10
N THR A 140 -10.99 -27.02 -25.04
CA THR A 140 -11.16 -28.47 -25.14
C THR A 140 -10.51 -28.98 -26.41
N PHE A 141 -9.70 -30.01 -26.26
CA PHE A 141 -8.95 -30.63 -27.34
C PHE A 141 -9.37 -32.09 -27.50
N ARG A 142 -9.36 -32.56 -28.75
CA ARG A 142 -9.55 -33.96 -29.11
C ARG A 142 -8.20 -34.66 -29.18
N ASP A 143 -8.12 -35.83 -28.55
CA ASP A 143 -6.94 -36.66 -28.66
C ASP A 143 -6.91 -37.42 -30.00
N HIS A 144 -5.70 -37.59 -30.53
CA HIS A 144 -5.45 -38.18 -31.84
C HIS A 144 -4.09 -38.90 -31.85
N ARG A 145 -3.86 -39.75 -32.86
CA ARG A 145 -2.53 -40.35 -33.06
C ARG A 145 -1.57 -39.30 -33.60
N ASP A 146 -0.34 -39.35 -33.14
CA ASP A 146 0.65 -38.33 -33.43
C ASP A 146 2.03 -38.94 -33.75
N SER A 147 2.68 -38.39 -34.77
CA SER A 147 3.99 -38.80 -35.27
C SER A 147 5.15 -38.30 -34.41
N ASP A 148 4.88 -37.44 -33.42
CA ASP A 148 5.86 -36.92 -32.46
C ASP A 148 6.91 -35.98 -33.08
N THR A 149 6.62 -35.46 -34.27
CA THR A 149 7.52 -34.63 -35.09
C THR A 149 7.35 -33.13 -34.88
N HIS A 150 6.45 -32.71 -33.99
CA HIS A 150 6.17 -31.30 -33.71
C HIS A 150 7.21 -30.67 -32.78
N GLU A 151 7.22 -29.34 -32.65
CA GLU A 151 8.22 -28.58 -31.89
C GLU A 151 8.32 -28.94 -30.38
N ALA A 152 7.29 -29.57 -29.83
CA ALA A 152 7.26 -30.06 -28.44
C ALA A 152 7.19 -31.59 -28.31
N GLY A 153 7.49 -32.28 -29.42
CA GLY A 153 7.55 -33.73 -29.53
C GLY A 153 8.90 -34.30 -29.09
N ASP A 154 9.20 -35.51 -29.50
CA ASP A 154 10.48 -36.19 -29.21
C ASP A 154 11.57 -35.76 -30.20
N PRO A 155 12.63 -35.04 -29.76
CA PRO A 155 13.72 -34.63 -30.65
C PRO A 155 14.46 -35.82 -31.27
N TYR A 156 14.43 -36.99 -30.61
CA TYR A 156 15.13 -38.20 -31.00
C TYR A 156 14.19 -39.23 -31.64
N TRP A 157 13.03 -38.81 -32.14
CA TRP A 157 12.01 -39.70 -32.70
C TRP A 157 12.57 -40.69 -33.76
N ALA A 158 13.55 -40.25 -34.57
CA ALA A 158 14.18 -41.07 -35.61
C ALA A 158 15.11 -42.16 -35.06
N GLN A 159 15.58 -42.03 -33.82
CA GLN A 159 16.48 -42.96 -33.14
C GLN A 159 15.71 -44.00 -32.30
N ARG A 160 14.40 -43.81 -32.11
CA ARG A 160 13.55 -44.72 -31.36
C ARG A 160 13.32 -46.04 -32.12
N GLY A 161 13.37 -47.16 -31.40
CA GLY A 161 13.11 -48.50 -31.94
C GLY A 161 11.64 -48.84 -32.19
N TYR A 162 10.73 -47.87 -32.10
CA TYR A 162 9.29 -48.02 -32.29
C TYR A 162 8.74 -46.89 -33.17
N ASN A 163 7.62 -47.14 -33.86
CA ASN A 163 6.93 -46.10 -34.62
C ASN A 163 6.07 -45.24 -33.68
N PRO A 164 6.37 -43.93 -33.50
CA PRO A 164 5.61 -43.09 -32.59
C PRO A 164 4.13 -42.95 -32.99
N PHE A 165 3.79 -43.04 -34.27
CA PHE A 165 2.41 -42.92 -34.73
C PHE A 165 1.52 -44.11 -34.34
N GLU A 166 2.12 -45.29 -34.17
CA GLU A 166 1.41 -46.51 -33.78
C GLU A 166 1.32 -46.68 -32.26
N GLN A 167 2.15 -45.94 -31.50
CA GLN A 167 2.27 -46.08 -30.05
C GLN A 167 1.86 -44.81 -29.31
N GLY A 168 0.66 -44.86 -28.72
CA GLY A 168 0.10 -43.79 -27.91
C GLY A 168 -0.66 -42.73 -28.70
N THR A 169 -1.00 -41.65 -28.01
CA THR A 169 -1.76 -40.52 -28.56
C THR A 169 -1.05 -39.21 -28.22
N PHE A 170 -1.33 -38.13 -28.95
CA PHE A 170 -0.71 -36.82 -28.75
C PHE A 170 -0.81 -36.38 -27.28
N TRP A 171 -2.03 -36.27 -26.75
CA TRP A 171 -2.22 -35.77 -25.39
C TRP A 171 -1.76 -36.79 -24.34
N GLY A 172 -1.81 -38.09 -24.64
CA GLY A 172 -1.24 -39.13 -23.78
C GLY A 172 0.26 -38.98 -23.60
N LYS A 173 1.01 -38.79 -24.70
CA LYS A 173 2.45 -38.54 -24.68
C LYS A 173 2.79 -37.19 -24.03
N TRP A 174 2.06 -36.14 -24.43
CA TRP A 174 2.30 -34.78 -23.97
C TRP A 174 2.10 -34.65 -22.45
N LEU A 175 1.02 -35.23 -21.90
CA LEU A 175 0.78 -35.23 -20.46
C LEU A 175 1.84 -36.02 -19.70
N ALA A 176 2.26 -37.18 -20.21
CA ALA A 176 3.32 -37.97 -19.58
C ALA A 176 4.66 -37.22 -19.48
N ARG A 177 4.96 -36.35 -20.46
CA ARG A 177 6.22 -35.62 -20.54
C ARG A 177 6.19 -34.30 -19.79
N HIS A 178 5.11 -33.52 -19.93
CA HIS A 178 5.13 -32.10 -19.59
C HIS A 178 4.26 -31.73 -18.37
N TYR A 179 3.31 -32.58 -17.98
CA TYR A 179 2.27 -32.24 -16.99
C TYR A 179 2.74 -31.50 -15.73
N PRO A 180 3.82 -31.91 -15.02
CA PRO A 180 4.23 -31.25 -13.78
C PRO A 180 4.60 -29.76 -13.94
N LYS A 181 5.07 -29.34 -15.12
CA LYS A 181 5.53 -27.97 -15.40
C LYS A 181 4.52 -27.11 -16.15
N MET A 182 3.37 -27.69 -16.54
CA MET A 182 2.35 -26.94 -17.29
C MET A 182 1.49 -26.06 -16.41
N GLN A 183 1.43 -26.30 -15.10
CA GLN A 183 0.74 -25.39 -14.19
C GLN A 183 1.56 -24.11 -14.05
N GLY A 184 0.99 -22.97 -14.41
CA GLY A 184 1.73 -21.70 -14.48
C GLY A 184 2.25 -21.34 -15.88
N ALA A 185 2.18 -22.25 -16.85
CA ALA A 185 2.58 -21.96 -18.23
C ALA A 185 1.61 -21.02 -18.94
N ILE A 186 2.09 -20.31 -19.95
CA ILE A 186 1.32 -19.32 -20.72
C ILE A 186 0.50 -20.03 -21.80
N ILE A 187 -0.76 -19.60 -21.94
CA ILE A 187 -1.64 -19.97 -23.04
C ILE A 187 -2.21 -18.70 -23.68
N ARG A 188 -2.15 -18.62 -25.00
CA ARG A 188 -2.67 -17.49 -25.79
C ARG A 188 -3.90 -17.90 -26.56
N TYR A 189 -4.92 -17.08 -26.50
CA TYR A 189 -6.15 -17.21 -27.29
C TYR A 189 -6.13 -16.18 -28.41
N ILE A 190 -6.08 -16.65 -29.65
CA ILE A 190 -5.88 -15.83 -30.83
C ILE A 190 -7.10 -15.91 -31.73
N VAL A 191 -7.69 -14.76 -32.07
CA VAL A 191 -8.86 -14.65 -32.94
C VAL A 191 -8.58 -13.64 -34.05
N GLY A 192 -8.83 -14.03 -35.29
CA GLY A 192 -8.57 -13.19 -36.45
C GLY A 192 -9.46 -13.50 -37.65
N LYS A 193 -9.16 -12.88 -38.78
CA LYS A 193 -9.82 -13.18 -40.06
C LYS A 193 -8.91 -14.07 -40.91
N GLU A 194 -9.52 -14.94 -41.71
CA GLU A 194 -8.80 -15.75 -42.69
C GLU A 194 -7.93 -14.88 -43.62
N GLY A 195 -6.66 -15.29 -43.82
CA GLY A 195 -5.66 -14.55 -44.60
C GLY A 195 -4.99 -13.37 -43.88
N GLN A 196 -5.37 -13.06 -42.64
CA GLN A 196 -4.70 -12.07 -41.80
C GLN A 196 -3.40 -12.64 -41.22
N ASN A 197 -2.35 -11.84 -41.10
CA ASN A 197 -1.11 -12.26 -40.45
C ASN A 197 -1.32 -12.41 -38.93
N ILE A 198 -0.69 -13.39 -38.30
CA ILE A 198 -0.95 -13.74 -36.88
C ILE A 198 -0.67 -12.58 -35.92
N GLU A 199 0.35 -11.78 -36.19
CA GLU A 199 0.73 -10.60 -35.41
C GLU A 199 -0.34 -9.51 -35.39
N ASN A 200 -1.22 -9.48 -36.40
CA ASN A 200 -2.30 -8.52 -36.50
C ASN A 200 -3.62 -9.06 -35.90
N MET A 201 -3.66 -10.32 -35.47
CA MET A 201 -4.85 -10.93 -34.85
C MET A 201 -4.98 -10.51 -33.38
N GLU A 202 -6.20 -10.59 -32.82
CA GLU A 202 -6.40 -10.33 -31.40
C GLU A 202 -5.83 -11.48 -30.59
N CYS A 203 -4.80 -11.21 -29.80
CA CYS A 203 -4.14 -12.18 -28.94
C CYS A 203 -4.39 -11.85 -27.46
N ARG A 204 -5.00 -12.79 -26.73
CA ARG A 204 -5.26 -12.67 -25.29
C ARG A 204 -4.41 -13.67 -24.51
N THR A 205 -3.70 -13.20 -23.49
CA THR A 205 -2.74 -14.03 -22.75
C THR A 205 -3.29 -14.47 -21.39
N PHE A 206 -3.16 -15.76 -21.05
CA PHE A 206 -3.60 -16.36 -19.79
C PHE A 206 -2.55 -17.33 -19.22
N ILE A 207 -2.72 -17.72 -17.96
CA ILE A 207 -1.91 -18.71 -17.25
C ILE A 207 -2.72 -19.99 -17.02
N ILE A 208 -2.16 -21.14 -17.34
CA ILE A 208 -2.77 -22.46 -17.11
C ILE A 208 -2.93 -22.72 -15.60
N GLU A 209 -4.16 -22.94 -15.17
CA GLU A 209 -4.51 -23.29 -13.79
C GLU A 209 -4.63 -24.81 -13.61
N LYS A 210 -5.27 -25.47 -14.58
CA LYS A 210 -5.63 -26.87 -14.48
C LYS A 210 -5.71 -27.52 -15.85
N ILE A 211 -5.20 -28.74 -15.93
CA ILE A 211 -5.41 -29.63 -17.07
C ILE A 211 -6.19 -30.86 -16.58
N THR A 212 -7.22 -31.25 -17.33
CA THR A 212 -8.07 -32.40 -17.02
C THR A 212 -8.26 -33.30 -18.24
N GLY A 213 -8.37 -34.60 -17.99
CA GLY A 213 -8.51 -35.62 -19.03
C GLY A 213 -7.22 -36.41 -19.26
N PRO A 214 -7.23 -37.35 -20.23
CA PRO A 214 -8.31 -37.60 -21.20
C PRO A 214 -9.60 -38.11 -20.54
N ASN A 215 -10.76 -37.57 -20.94
CA ASN A 215 -12.06 -38.06 -20.47
C ASN A 215 -12.49 -39.34 -21.20
N LYS A 216 -13.69 -39.89 -20.89
CA LYS A 216 -14.22 -41.11 -21.56
C LYS A 216 -14.31 -41.01 -23.09
N ASN A 217 -14.35 -39.79 -23.64
CA ASN A 217 -14.40 -39.52 -25.07
C ASN A 217 -13.03 -39.18 -25.66
N GLY A 218 -11.94 -39.34 -24.89
CA GLY A 218 -10.58 -38.98 -25.31
C GLY A 218 -10.37 -37.48 -25.45
N MET A 219 -11.09 -36.64 -24.69
CA MET A 219 -10.91 -35.19 -24.73
C MET A 219 -10.09 -34.70 -23.54
N VAL A 220 -9.20 -33.74 -23.79
CA VAL A 220 -8.44 -33.01 -22.77
C VAL A 220 -8.99 -31.59 -22.67
N SER A 221 -9.16 -31.09 -21.44
CA SER A 221 -9.62 -29.74 -21.18
C SER A 221 -8.59 -28.99 -20.35
N ILE A 222 -8.18 -27.82 -20.84
CA ILE A 222 -7.25 -26.91 -20.18
C ILE A 222 -8.04 -25.69 -19.73
N THR A 223 -7.98 -25.40 -18.44
CA THR A 223 -8.53 -24.18 -17.83
C THR A 223 -7.39 -23.24 -17.50
N ALA A 224 -7.48 -22.01 -17.99
CA ALA A 224 -6.52 -20.96 -17.71
C ALA A 224 -7.22 -19.67 -17.28
N LYS A 225 -6.49 -18.84 -16.53
CA LYS A 225 -6.97 -17.59 -15.93
C LYS A 225 -5.98 -16.46 -16.16
N ASP A 226 -6.49 -15.26 -16.01
CA ASP A 226 -5.71 -14.01 -15.96
C ASP A 226 -4.55 -14.07 -14.95
N ILE A 227 -3.44 -13.39 -15.27
CA ILE A 227 -2.22 -13.23 -14.46
C ILE A 227 -2.50 -12.81 -13.01
N LEU A 228 -3.51 -11.96 -12.76
CA LEU A 228 -3.85 -11.51 -11.41
C LEU A 228 -4.31 -12.67 -10.49
N LYS A 229 -4.58 -13.86 -11.05
CA LYS A 229 -4.81 -15.08 -10.26
C LYS A 229 -3.59 -15.50 -9.43
N LEU A 230 -2.39 -15.04 -9.76
CA LEU A 230 -1.18 -15.32 -8.99
C LEU A 230 -1.21 -14.71 -7.57
N ALA A 231 -1.98 -13.63 -7.38
CA ALA A 231 -2.15 -12.97 -6.08
C ALA A 231 -3.14 -13.68 -5.13
N ASP A 232 -3.80 -14.75 -5.55
CA ASP A 232 -4.84 -15.42 -4.77
C ASP A 232 -4.27 -16.17 -3.56
N ASP A 233 -5.08 -16.32 -2.50
CA ASP A 233 -4.65 -16.68 -1.13
C ASP A 233 -3.86 -18.00 -1.04
N LYS A 234 -4.13 -18.94 -1.94
CA LYS A 234 -3.45 -20.25 -2.00
C LYS A 234 -2.07 -20.19 -2.63
N LYS A 235 -1.69 -19.04 -3.21
CA LYS A 235 -0.49 -18.88 -4.04
C LYS A 235 0.44 -17.79 -3.52
N ALA A 236 -0.09 -16.75 -2.89
CA ALA A 236 0.70 -15.60 -2.47
C ALA A 236 0.29 -15.11 -1.07
N GLN A 237 1.28 -14.99 -0.18
CA GLN A 237 1.11 -14.46 1.17
C GLN A 237 2.17 -13.41 1.45
N CYS A 238 1.78 -12.36 2.17
CA CYS A 238 2.64 -11.28 2.60
C CYS A 238 2.41 -10.99 4.09
N PRO A 239 3.45 -11.02 4.95
CA PRO A 239 4.77 -11.60 4.69
C PRO A 239 4.72 -13.12 4.41
N VAL A 240 5.79 -13.67 3.85
CA VAL A 240 5.93 -15.13 3.71
C VAL A 240 6.16 -15.74 5.10
N LEU A 241 5.61 -16.93 5.35
CA LEU A 241 5.84 -17.65 6.61
C LEU A 241 7.34 -17.92 6.80
N SER A 242 7.92 -17.39 7.87
CA SER A 242 9.33 -17.57 8.20
C SER A 242 9.57 -18.95 8.81
N THR A 243 10.72 -19.55 8.55
CA THR A 243 11.11 -20.85 9.13
C THR A 243 11.89 -20.73 10.44
N GLY A 244 12.39 -19.53 10.75
CA GLY A 244 13.18 -19.28 11.95
C GLY A 244 12.39 -19.43 13.25
N ARG A 245 13.03 -20.07 14.22
CA ARG A 245 12.50 -20.34 15.57
C ARG A 245 13.49 -19.95 16.64
N LEU A 246 13.02 -19.69 17.85
CA LEU A 246 13.89 -19.47 19.00
C LEU A 246 14.69 -20.72 19.34
N SER A 247 16.02 -20.60 19.38
CA SER A 247 16.92 -21.71 19.76
C SER A 247 16.90 -22.03 21.25
N ALA A 248 16.48 -21.08 22.10
CA ALA A 248 16.34 -21.19 23.55
C ALA A 248 15.19 -20.31 24.06
N ASP A 249 14.76 -20.52 25.31
CA ASP A 249 13.73 -19.69 25.95
C ASP A 249 14.21 -18.23 26.06
N LEU A 250 13.29 -17.29 25.85
CA LEU A 250 13.56 -15.85 25.87
C LEU A 250 12.77 -15.19 27.01
N ALA A 251 13.46 -14.85 28.09
CA ALA A 251 12.85 -14.12 29.21
C ALA A 251 12.53 -12.65 28.83
N GLU A 252 11.62 -12.02 29.56
CA GLU A 252 11.10 -10.66 29.29
C GLU A 252 12.18 -9.57 29.22
N SER A 253 13.25 -9.68 30.01
CA SER A 253 14.35 -8.71 30.05
C SER A 253 15.47 -8.97 29.05
N VAL A 254 15.42 -10.10 28.33
CA VAL A 254 16.48 -10.50 27.39
C VAL A 254 16.25 -9.83 26.04
N THR A 255 17.28 -9.13 25.56
CA THR A 255 17.28 -8.35 24.32
C THR A 255 18.11 -9.01 23.21
N SER A 256 18.47 -10.28 23.35
CA SER A 256 19.14 -11.05 22.31
C SER A 256 18.49 -12.41 22.15
N ALA A 257 18.18 -12.77 20.90
CA ALA A 257 17.64 -14.06 20.54
C ALA A 257 18.49 -14.69 19.44
N THR A 258 18.65 -16.01 19.44
CA THR A 258 19.34 -16.74 18.37
C THR A 258 18.34 -17.63 17.64
N LEU A 259 18.34 -17.55 16.32
CA LEU A 259 17.46 -18.31 15.44
C LEU A 259 17.94 -19.75 15.23
N SER A 260 17.00 -20.63 14.91
CA SER A 260 17.21 -22.01 14.52
C SER A 260 16.30 -22.33 13.33
N PRO A 261 16.73 -23.11 12.31
CA PRO A 261 18.05 -23.76 12.15
C PRO A 261 19.19 -22.77 11.85
N SER A 262 20.44 -23.21 11.98
CA SER A 262 21.59 -22.31 11.69
C SER A 262 21.64 -21.93 10.21
N GLY A 263 21.97 -20.67 9.91
CA GLY A 263 21.97 -20.08 8.57
C GLY A 263 20.66 -19.36 8.23
N VAL A 264 19.56 -19.66 8.93
CA VAL A 264 18.24 -19.10 8.61
C VAL A 264 18.20 -17.57 8.74
N GLY A 265 19.02 -17.00 9.63
CA GLY A 265 19.12 -15.56 9.77
C GLY A 265 19.60 -14.88 8.49
N ASP A 266 20.63 -15.42 7.83
CA ASP A 266 21.15 -14.88 6.57
C ASP A 266 20.25 -15.19 5.38
N ASP A 267 19.59 -16.35 5.39
CA ASP A 267 18.75 -16.82 4.27
C ASP A 267 17.40 -16.06 4.18
N GLU A 268 16.76 -15.76 5.31
CA GLU A 268 15.38 -15.25 5.35
C GLU A 268 15.21 -13.85 5.96
N TYR A 269 16.11 -13.41 6.86
CA TYR A 269 15.89 -12.19 7.64
C TYR A 269 16.76 -11.02 7.14
N PRO A 270 16.16 -9.84 6.86
CA PRO A 270 16.92 -8.65 6.50
C PRO A 270 17.82 -8.21 7.66
N ALA A 271 18.78 -7.31 7.40
CA ALA A 271 19.71 -6.83 8.42
C ALA A 271 19.00 -6.10 9.59
N THR A 272 17.89 -5.43 9.29
CA THR A 272 17.04 -4.73 10.25
C THR A 272 15.57 -4.90 9.87
N GLY A 273 14.67 -4.89 10.85
CA GLY A 273 13.24 -4.93 10.60
C GLY A 273 12.43 -5.21 11.86
N HIS A 274 11.22 -5.73 11.68
CA HIS A 274 10.30 -6.12 12.75
C HIS A 274 10.01 -7.61 12.68
N VAL A 275 9.92 -8.28 13.83
CA VAL A 275 9.52 -9.69 13.96
C VAL A 275 8.41 -9.84 14.98
N ALA A 276 7.46 -10.75 14.72
CA ALA A 276 6.47 -11.22 15.66
C ALA A 276 6.95 -12.54 16.28
N ILE A 277 7.20 -12.55 17.59
CA ILE A 277 7.66 -13.72 18.33
C ILE A 277 6.46 -14.37 19.01
N GLY A 278 6.27 -15.68 18.76
CA GLY A 278 5.23 -16.49 19.39
C GLY A 278 3.79 -16.03 19.11
N GLY A 279 3.59 -15.15 18.13
CA GLY A 279 2.29 -14.52 17.84
C GLY A 279 1.77 -13.58 18.92
N LYS A 280 2.63 -13.11 19.84
CA LYS A 280 2.22 -12.30 21.01
C LYS A 280 2.96 -10.98 21.12
N GLU A 281 4.19 -10.91 20.64
CA GLU A 281 5.05 -9.76 20.81
C GLU A 281 5.70 -9.35 19.50
N ILE A 282 5.66 -8.05 19.18
CA ILE A 282 6.40 -7.47 18.07
C ILE A 282 7.68 -6.86 18.63
N CYS A 283 8.82 -7.26 18.07
CA CYS A 283 10.14 -6.71 18.38
C CYS A 283 10.74 -6.09 17.14
N SER A 284 11.40 -4.93 17.27
CA SER A 284 12.35 -4.49 16.23
C SER A 284 13.68 -5.20 16.43
N PHE A 285 14.40 -5.48 15.35
CA PHE A 285 15.64 -6.22 15.44
C PHE A 285 16.75 -5.66 14.56
N THR A 286 17.98 -5.87 14.99
CA THR A 286 19.19 -5.81 14.14
C THR A 286 19.86 -7.17 14.15
N ARG A 287 20.23 -7.68 12.99
CA ARG A 287 20.73 -9.05 12.80
C ARG A 287 22.24 -9.10 12.60
N SER A 288 22.88 -10.12 13.17
CA SER A 288 24.24 -10.57 12.84
C SER A 288 24.28 -12.09 12.78
N GLY A 289 24.39 -12.66 11.57
CA GLY A 289 24.20 -14.10 11.35
C GLY A 289 22.81 -14.55 11.81
N ASP A 290 22.76 -15.56 12.68
CA ASP A 290 21.52 -16.06 13.31
C ASP A 290 21.12 -15.31 14.59
N VAL A 291 21.91 -14.33 15.04
CA VAL A 291 21.67 -13.60 16.29
C VAL A 291 20.91 -12.31 16.00
N LEU A 292 19.76 -12.14 16.66
CA LEU A 292 18.95 -10.94 16.66
C LEU A 292 19.21 -10.14 17.94
N THR A 293 19.51 -8.85 17.78
CA THR A 293 19.47 -7.86 18.87
C THR A 293 18.11 -7.19 18.82
N LEU A 294 17.32 -7.33 19.88
CA LEU A 294 15.90 -6.99 19.93
C LEU A 294 15.64 -5.71 20.73
N THR A 295 14.76 -4.85 20.21
CA THR A 295 14.00 -3.89 21.00
C THR A 295 12.59 -4.46 21.19
N ARG A 296 12.27 -4.80 22.44
CA ARG A 296 11.05 -5.49 22.86
C ARG A 296 9.82 -4.56 22.83
N ALA A 297 8.62 -5.13 22.94
CA ALA A 297 7.36 -4.40 23.17
C ALA A 297 7.08 -3.24 22.18
N GLN A 298 7.15 -3.52 20.87
CA GLN A 298 6.80 -2.56 19.83
C GLN A 298 5.31 -2.64 19.45
N PHE A 299 4.77 -1.59 18.81
CA PHE A 299 3.38 -1.56 18.31
C PHE A 299 2.32 -1.91 19.36
N ASN A 300 2.44 -1.34 20.57
CA ASN A 300 1.55 -1.59 21.70
C ASN A 300 1.44 -3.08 22.13
N THR A 301 2.44 -3.91 21.80
CA THR A 301 2.57 -5.25 22.38
C THR A 301 3.31 -5.18 23.72
N GLU A 302 3.11 -6.17 24.58
CA GLU A 302 3.79 -6.27 25.87
C GLU A 302 4.97 -7.24 25.77
N ALA A 303 6.08 -6.92 26.44
CA ALA A 303 7.22 -7.83 26.53
C ALA A 303 6.81 -9.07 27.35
N SER A 304 6.88 -10.25 26.73
CA SER A 304 6.46 -11.51 27.35
C SER A 304 7.56 -12.56 27.31
N ALA A 305 7.52 -13.54 28.22
CA ALA A 305 8.39 -14.70 28.11
C ALA A 305 7.96 -15.57 26.91
N HIS A 306 8.94 -16.00 26.11
CA HIS A 306 8.73 -16.91 24.97
C HIS A 306 9.51 -18.20 25.18
N ASP A 307 8.95 -19.30 24.69
CA ASP A 307 9.54 -20.62 24.85
C ASP A 307 10.44 -20.95 23.66
N ARG A 308 11.40 -21.85 23.90
CA ARG A 308 12.20 -22.43 22.83
C ARG A 308 11.29 -23.05 21.76
N ASN A 309 11.68 -22.86 20.50
CA ASN A 309 10.98 -23.26 19.28
C ASN A 309 9.75 -22.43 18.91
N ASP A 310 9.43 -21.37 19.67
CA ASP A 310 8.46 -20.37 19.23
C ASP A 310 8.91 -19.78 17.90
N ILE A 311 7.92 -19.55 17.02
CA ILE A 311 8.15 -19.02 15.69
C ILE A 311 8.56 -17.54 15.82
N VAL A 312 9.59 -17.16 15.07
CA VAL A 312 10.02 -15.77 14.91
C VAL A 312 9.59 -15.32 13.52
N GLN A 313 8.35 -14.84 13.39
CA GLN A 313 7.79 -14.47 12.09
C GLN A 313 8.31 -13.09 11.67
N LEU A 314 8.84 -12.96 10.45
CA LEU A 314 9.19 -11.66 9.89
C LEU A 314 7.91 -10.86 9.59
N CYS A 315 7.83 -9.63 10.08
CA CYS A 315 6.76 -8.69 9.75
C CYS A 315 7.12 -7.90 8.48
N LYS A 316 6.11 -7.58 7.66
CA LYS A 316 6.28 -6.64 6.53
C LYS A 316 5.76 -5.27 6.91
N GLU A 317 6.67 -4.30 6.97
CA GLU A 317 6.33 -2.89 7.16
C GLU A 317 6.27 -2.18 5.80
N PHE A 318 5.18 -1.44 5.58
CA PHE A 318 5.00 -0.58 4.40
C PHE A 318 5.24 0.88 4.82
N PHE A 319 6.49 1.31 4.69
CA PHE A 319 7.01 2.59 5.22
C PHE A 319 8.16 3.12 4.35
N ASP A 320 8.23 4.44 4.18
CA ASP A 320 9.35 5.12 3.50
C ASP A 320 9.79 6.35 4.32
N GLY A 321 10.60 6.10 5.36
CA GLY A 321 10.92 7.12 6.37
C GLY A 321 9.66 7.54 7.14
N PRO A 322 9.59 8.71 7.81
CA PRO A 322 8.46 9.09 8.69
C PRO A 322 7.06 9.15 8.03
N ASN A 323 6.98 8.85 6.73
CA ASN A 323 5.81 9.01 5.88
C ASN A 323 5.31 7.64 5.37
N GLY A 324 4.00 7.55 5.10
CA GLY A 324 3.42 6.39 4.43
C GLY A 324 3.84 6.31 2.94
N LEU A 325 3.50 5.19 2.30
CA LEU A 325 3.78 4.92 0.89
C LEU A 325 2.58 5.30 -0.01
N ASP A 326 2.85 5.54 -1.30
CA ASP A 326 1.78 5.64 -2.31
C ASP A 326 1.12 4.26 -2.49
N PRO A 327 -0.22 4.17 -2.58
CA PRO A 327 -0.89 2.89 -2.80
C PRO A 327 -0.42 2.17 -4.07
N ALA A 328 0.02 2.89 -5.11
CA ALA A 328 0.60 2.29 -6.32
C ALA A 328 1.90 1.53 -6.02
N ASP A 329 2.77 2.08 -5.17
CA ASP A 329 4.04 1.46 -4.78
C ASP A 329 3.80 0.22 -3.92
N ILE A 330 2.82 0.28 -3.00
CA ILE A 330 2.43 -0.85 -2.16
C ILE A 330 1.90 -2.00 -3.03
N ILE A 331 0.97 -1.72 -3.95
CA ILE A 331 0.41 -2.74 -4.85
C ILE A 331 1.50 -3.32 -5.77
N TYR A 332 2.45 -2.50 -6.23
CA TYR A 332 3.58 -2.97 -7.01
C TYR A 332 4.49 -3.92 -6.24
N ASP A 333 4.88 -3.56 -5.01
CA ASP A 333 5.70 -4.42 -4.12
C ASP A 333 5.00 -5.75 -3.86
N LEU A 334 3.69 -5.70 -3.55
CA LEU A 334 2.86 -6.88 -3.34
C LEU A 334 2.79 -7.79 -4.57
N LEU A 335 2.65 -7.24 -5.78
CA LEU A 335 2.57 -8.04 -7.00
C LEU A 335 3.93 -8.57 -7.46
N VAL A 336 5.01 -7.81 -7.35
CA VAL A 336 6.32 -8.20 -7.90
C VAL A 336 7.12 -9.05 -6.93
N ASN A 337 7.12 -8.73 -5.64
CA ASN A 337 7.97 -9.41 -4.66
C ASN A 337 7.29 -10.60 -3.98
N TYR A 338 5.95 -10.64 -3.95
CA TYR A 338 5.19 -11.73 -3.32
C TYR A 338 4.40 -12.60 -4.31
N THR A 339 4.50 -12.34 -5.61
CA THR A 339 3.93 -13.19 -6.67
C THR A 339 4.91 -13.37 -7.83
N THR A 340 4.67 -14.32 -8.72
CA THR A 340 5.49 -14.52 -9.94
C THR A 340 5.06 -13.61 -11.09
N THR A 341 4.46 -12.46 -10.81
CA THR A 341 3.97 -11.51 -11.82
C THR A 341 5.17 -10.76 -12.44
N PRO A 342 5.33 -10.75 -13.77
CA PRO A 342 6.43 -10.03 -14.40
C PRO A 342 6.31 -8.52 -14.19
N ALA A 343 7.38 -7.87 -13.69
CA ALA A 343 7.43 -6.42 -13.53
C ALA A 343 7.20 -5.66 -14.85
N SER A 344 7.52 -6.27 -16.00
CA SER A 344 7.31 -5.69 -17.34
C SER A 344 5.84 -5.47 -17.70
N TRP A 345 4.91 -6.14 -17.02
CA TRP A 345 3.47 -5.96 -17.21
C TRP A 345 2.92 -4.73 -16.47
N ILE A 346 3.69 -4.17 -15.54
CA ILE A 346 3.27 -3.04 -14.71
C ILE A 346 4.04 -1.78 -15.14
N ASN A 347 3.29 -0.70 -15.37
CA ASN A 347 3.89 0.63 -15.57
C ASN A 347 3.67 1.46 -14.30
N LEU A 348 4.63 1.39 -13.37
CA LEU A 348 4.54 2.07 -12.08
C LEU A 348 4.42 3.58 -12.21
N ALA A 349 5.12 4.19 -13.17
CA ALA A 349 5.07 5.65 -13.38
C ALA A 349 3.66 6.13 -13.79
N ASP A 350 2.95 5.38 -14.64
CA ASP A 350 1.55 5.69 -15.00
C ASP A 350 0.62 5.53 -13.79
N TRP A 351 0.86 4.52 -12.95
CA TRP A 351 0.07 4.29 -11.74
C TRP A 351 0.25 5.44 -10.73
N GLN A 352 1.50 5.79 -10.42
CA GLN A 352 1.85 6.91 -9.54
C GLN A 352 1.29 8.23 -10.06
N GLN A 353 1.29 8.47 -11.38
CA GLN A 353 0.70 9.69 -11.93
C GLN A 353 -0.80 9.76 -11.62
N LYS A 354 -1.53 8.65 -11.77
CA LYS A 354 -2.97 8.60 -11.51
C LYS A 354 -3.29 8.73 -10.01
N THR A 355 -2.57 8.04 -9.14
CA THR A 355 -2.77 8.16 -7.68
C THR A 355 -2.44 9.57 -7.21
N ASN A 356 -1.35 10.17 -7.69
CA ASN A 356 -1.00 11.55 -7.33
C ASN A 356 -2.02 12.58 -7.82
N VAL A 357 -2.62 12.39 -9.00
CA VAL A 357 -3.59 13.36 -9.56
C VAL A 357 -4.99 13.16 -8.99
N TYR A 358 -5.45 11.91 -8.84
CA TYR A 358 -6.86 11.63 -8.53
C TYR A 358 -7.09 11.18 -7.08
N LEU A 359 -6.05 10.81 -6.34
CA LEU A 359 -6.09 10.57 -4.89
C LEU A 359 -5.34 11.64 -4.09
N ASN A 360 -4.94 12.74 -4.72
CA ASN A 360 -4.20 13.83 -4.09
C ASN A 360 -2.92 13.34 -3.38
N GLY A 361 -2.28 12.30 -3.91
CA GLY A 361 -1.03 11.75 -3.38
C GLY A 361 -1.14 11.18 -1.95
N ARG A 362 -2.29 10.63 -1.57
CA ARG A 362 -2.50 10.04 -0.24
C ARG A 362 -1.46 8.99 0.12
N ARG A 363 -1.02 9.02 1.37
CA ARG A 363 -0.07 8.07 1.94
C ARG A 363 -0.76 7.05 2.83
N TYR A 364 -0.34 5.79 2.70
CA TYR A 364 -0.84 4.66 3.48
C TYR A 364 0.31 4.00 4.22
N TYR A 365 0.06 3.55 5.45
CA TYR A 365 1.05 2.93 6.31
C TYR A 365 0.44 1.77 7.05
N THR A 366 1.14 0.63 7.10
CA THR A 366 0.76 -0.48 7.97
C THR A 366 1.94 -1.41 8.23
N LEU A 367 1.83 -2.17 9.33
CA LEU A 367 2.69 -3.30 9.63
C LEU A 367 1.84 -4.57 9.52
N VAL A 368 2.20 -5.48 8.61
CA VAL A 368 1.57 -6.79 8.48
C VAL A 368 2.42 -7.80 9.25
N ALA A 369 1.94 -8.22 10.42
CA ALA A 369 2.68 -9.09 11.34
C ALA A 369 2.52 -10.59 11.03
N GLU A 370 1.40 -10.98 10.39
CA GLU A 370 1.09 -12.37 10.09
C GLU A 370 0.90 -12.59 8.58
N PRO A 371 1.25 -13.79 8.04
CA PRO A 371 1.05 -14.11 6.64
C PRO A 371 -0.41 -13.91 6.19
N THR A 372 -0.64 -12.80 5.49
CA THR A 372 -1.96 -12.41 4.97
C THR A 372 -1.99 -12.60 3.46
N SER A 373 -3.14 -12.94 2.88
CA SER A 373 -3.26 -13.05 1.42
C SER A 373 -2.93 -11.73 0.74
N VAL A 374 -2.11 -11.78 -0.32
CA VAL A 374 -1.80 -10.60 -1.14
C VAL A 374 -3.08 -10.00 -1.73
N LYS A 375 -4.02 -10.83 -2.16
CA LYS A 375 -5.31 -10.39 -2.67
C LYS A 375 -6.14 -9.64 -1.63
N ASP A 376 -6.12 -10.09 -0.37
CA ASP A 376 -6.88 -9.41 0.69
C ASP A 376 -6.28 -8.03 0.99
N LEU A 377 -4.94 -7.93 1.07
CA LEU A 377 -4.24 -6.65 1.23
C LEU A 377 -4.51 -5.69 0.06
N ILE A 378 -4.51 -6.19 -1.17
CA ILE A 378 -4.86 -5.40 -2.36
C ILE A 378 -6.32 -4.96 -2.29
N ASN A 379 -7.27 -5.85 -1.98
CA ASN A 379 -8.69 -5.51 -1.89
C ASN A 379 -8.94 -4.40 -0.86
N GLU A 380 -8.30 -4.48 0.32
CA GLU A 380 -8.39 -3.44 1.33
C GLU A 380 -7.93 -2.07 0.79
N LEU A 381 -6.81 -2.03 0.05
CA LEU A 381 -6.32 -0.80 -0.58
C LEU A 381 -7.24 -0.33 -1.72
N LEU A 382 -7.84 -1.25 -2.48
CA LEU A 382 -8.79 -0.90 -3.54
C LEU A 382 -10.06 -0.24 -2.98
N GLU A 383 -10.61 -0.77 -1.88
CA GLU A 383 -11.75 -0.18 -1.19
C GLU A 383 -11.42 1.17 -0.56
N GLN A 384 -10.29 1.26 0.16
CA GLN A 384 -9.91 2.47 0.89
C GLN A 384 -9.38 3.59 -0.01
N GLY A 385 -8.82 3.22 -1.16
CA GLY A 385 -8.34 4.16 -2.16
C GLY A 385 -9.38 4.48 -3.24
N GLY A 386 -10.51 3.77 -3.34
CA GLY A 386 -11.42 3.92 -4.48
C GLY A 386 -10.71 3.60 -5.81
N LEU A 387 -9.85 2.59 -5.79
CA LEU A 387 -9.00 2.19 -6.92
C LEU A 387 -9.62 1.03 -7.69
N ILE A 388 -9.20 0.91 -8.94
CA ILE A 388 -9.58 -0.17 -9.85
C ILE A 388 -8.31 -0.82 -10.38
N LEU A 389 -8.20 -2.15 -10.21
CA LEU A 389 -7.12 -2.95 -10.76
C LEU A 389 -7.68 -3.97 -11.75
N TYR A 390 -7.16 -3.98 -12.98
CA TYR A 390 -7.59 -4.93 -14.00
C TYR A 390 -6.46 -5.26 -14.98
N THR A 391 -6.58 -6.41 -15.64
CA THR A 391 -5.58 -6.86 -16.63
C THR A 391 -6.03 -6.46 -18.02
N ASP A 392 -5.19 -5.76 -18.76
CA ASP A 392 -5.32 -5.59 -20.20
C ASP A 392 -4.70 -6.81 -20.89
N ASP A 393 -5.54 -7.80 -21.20
CA ASP A 393 -5.12 -9.10 -21.74
C ASP A 393 -4.65 -9.04 -23.19
N LEU A 394 -5.03 -7.97 -23.91
CA LEU A 394 -4.59 -7.69 -25.28
C LEU A 394 -3.18 -7.09 -25.32
N ASN A 395 -2.88 -6.15 -24.42
CA ASN A 395 -1.58 -5.47 -24.37
C ASN A 395 -0.59 -6.08 -23.37
N GLN A 396 -0.99 -7.15 -22.65
CA GLN A 396 -0.20 -7.77 -21.58
C GLN A 396 0.22 -6.75 -20.51
N LYS A 397 -0.71 -5.92 -20.06
CA LYS A 397 -0.46 -4.90 -19.02
C LYS A 397 -1.44 -5.04 -17.88
N ILE A 398 -0.99 -4.74 -16.67
CA ILE A 398 -1.89 -4.54 -15.53
C ILE A 398 -2.12 -3.03 -15.40
N ARG A 399 -3.38 -2.64 -15.28
CA ARG A 399 -3.81 -1.24 -15.22
C ARG A 399 -4.37 -0.94 -13.84
N LEU A 400 -3.86 0.14 -13.24
CA LEU A 400 -4.46 0.82 -12.09
C LEU A 400 -5.14 2.10 -12.58
N ASP A 401 -6.36 2.34 -12.13
CA ASP A 401 -7.08 3.61 -12.32
C ASP A 401 -7.88 3.96 -11.05
N VAL A 402 -8.32 5.21 -10.96
CA VAL A 402 -9.08 5.72 -9.81
C VAL A 402 -10.54 5.92 -10.22
N VAL A 403 -11.50 5.48 -9.41
CA VAL A 403 -12.92 5.76 -9.66
C VAL A 403 -13.15 7.27 -9.57
N ARG A 404 -13.65 7.90 -10.63
CA ARG A 404 -13.83 9.36 -10.72
C ARG A 404 -14.92 9.74 -11.72
N GLU A 405 -15.41 10.98 -11.58
CA GLU A 405 -16.37 11.62 -12.48
C GLU A 405 -15.92 11.60 -13.94
N LEU A 406 -16.91 11.62 -14.86
CA LEU A 406 -16.60 11.76 -16.28
C LEU A 406 -16.16 13.18 -16.57
N THR A 407 -15.08 13.30 -17.34
CA THR A 407 -14.72 14.54 -18.01
C THR A 407 -15.66 14.80 -19.18
N THR A 408 -15.99 16.06 -19.45
CA THR A 408 -16.97 16.53 -20.46
C THR A 408 -16.74 16.11 -21.93
N GLN A 409 -15.66 15.40 -22.26
CA GLN A 409 -15.33 14.97 -23.64
C GLN A 409 -15.66 13.49 -23.95
N THR A 410 -16.41 12.79 -23.10
CA THR A 410 -16.71 11.37 -23.30
C THR A 410 -17.81 11.13 -24.34
N GLU A 411 -17.66 10.04 -25.11
CA GLU A 411 -18.62 9.64 -26.14
C GLU A 411 -20.00 9.29 -25.55
N LEU A 412 -21.03 9.54 -26.37
CA LEU A 412 -22.42 9.26 -26.06
C LEU A 412 -22.87 7.96 -26.75
N TYR A 413 -23.41 7.04 -25.96
CA TYR A 413 -24.14 5.87 -26.44
C TYR A 413 -25.64 6.10 -26.31
N ASP A 414 -26.31 6.14 -27.45
CA ASP A 414 -27.73 6.35 -27.62
C ASP A 414 -28.29 5.31 -28.61
N GLU A 415 -29.52 5.51 -29.07
CA GLU A 415 -30.21 4.61 -30.00
C GLU A 415 -29.50 4.45 -31.36
N ASP A 416 -28.62 5.39 -31.73
CA ASP A 416 -27.88 5.33 -33.00
C ASP A 416 -26.68 4.38 -32.93
N ASN A 417 -26.06 4.27 -31.75
CA ASN A 417 -24.84 3.49 -31.54
C ASN A 417 -25.07 2.18 -30.78
N ILE A 418 -26.23 2.01 -30.16
CA ILE A 418 -26.63 0.79 -29.46
C ILE A 418 -27.42 -0.13 -30.40
N ILE A 419 -27.07 -1.41 -30.42
CA ILE A 419 -27.81 -2.41 -31.20
C ILE A 419 -29.25 -2.51 -30.68
N SER A 420 -30.22 -2.44 -31.58
CA SER A 420 -31.65 -2.51 -31.25
C SER A 420 -31.99 -3.77 -30.45
N ASN A 421 -32.90 -3.64 -29.48
CA ASN A 421 -33.35 -4.71 -28.58
C ASN A 421 -32.22 -5.38 -27.75
N SER A 422 -31.12 -4.66 -27.49
CA SER A 422 -30.02 -5.14 -26.64
C SER A 422 -29.86 -4.42 -25.31
N PHE A 423 -30.59 -3.32 -25.11
CA PHE A 423 -30.49 -2.49 -23.91
C PHE A 423 -31.31 -3.06 -22.74
N ASP A 424 -30.68 -3.18 -21.57
CA ASP A 424 -31.32 -3.51 -20.30
C ASP A 424 -30.77 -2.62 -19.18
N CYS A 425 -31.59 -2.34 -18.16
CA CYS A 425 -31.21 -1.48 -17.05
C CYS A 425 -31.84 -1.96 -15.74
N LYS A 426 -31.00 -2.13 -14.71
CA LYS A 426 -31.41 -2.59 -13.38
C LYS A 426 -30.83 -1.68 -12.29
N LYS A 427 -31.68 -1.10 -11.45
CA LYS A 427 -31.25 -0.39 -10.24
C LYS A 427 -30.71 -1.37 -9.18
N GLN A 428 -29.55 -1.04 -8.59
CA GLN A 428 -28.88 -1.87 -7.57
C GLN A 428 -29.17 -1.35 -6.16
N LEU A 429 -30.35 -1.67 -5.63
CA LEU A 429 -30.81 -1.21 -4.30
C LEU A 429 -29.93 -1.70 -3.13
N ASP A 430 -29.30 -2.86 -3.30
CA ASP A 430 -28.39 -3.49 -2.35
C ASP A 430 -27.11 -2.68 -2.11
N LYS A 431 -26.74 -1.82 -3.06
CA LYS A 431 -25.53 -1.00 -2.99
C LYS A 431 -25.76 0.36 -2.36
N ARG A 432 -26.99 0.69 -1.99
CA ARG A 432 -27.32 2.00 -1.42
C ARG A 432 -26.69 2.16 -0.04
N LEU A 433 -26.06 3.30 0.23
CA LEU A 433 -25.47 3.66 1.52
C LEU A 433 -26.13 4.92 2.08
N SER A 434 -26.43 4.93 3.39
CA SER A 434 -26.84 6.13 4.13
C SER A 434 -25.84 6.53 5.20
N GLN A 435 -25.06 5.56 5.71
CA GLN A 435 -24.02 5.80 6.70
C GLN A 435 -22.74 5.03 6.35
N VAL A 436 -21.60 5.68 6.51
CA VAL A 436 -20.28 5.05 6.36
C VAL A 436 -19.45 5.35 7.59
N TRP A 437 -18.94 4.28 8.22
CA TRP A 437 -18.13 4.35 9.44
C TRP A 437 -16.76 3.75 9.14
N VAL A 438 -15.70 4.53 9.35
CA VAL A 438 -14.31 4.15 9.09
C VAL A 438 -13.54 4.17 10.40
N TRP A 439 -13.02 3.02 10.81
CA TRP A 439 -12.04 2.89 11.90
C TRP A 439 -10.63 2.93 11.33
N TYR A 440 -9.75 3.70 11.98
CA TYR A 440 -8.39 3.94 11.50
C TYR A 440 -7.40 4.11 12.67
N GLY A 441 -6.10 4.07 12.34
CA GLY A 441 -5.02 4.11 13.33
C GLY A 441 -4.93 2.79 14.11
N LEU A 442 -4.48 1.74 13.43
CA LEU A 442 -4.28 0.41 14.02
C LEU A 442 -3.41 0.48 15.28
N ARG A 443 -3.84 -0.16 16.37
CA ARG A 443 -3.11 -0.20 17.65
C ARG A 443 -2.13 -1.36 17.67
N ASN A 444 -2.63 -2.58 17.52
CA ASN A 444 -1.84 -3.80 17.55
C ASN A 444 -2.15 -4.66 16.30
N PRO A 445 -1.17 -4.88 15.42
CA PRO A 445 -1.33 -5.73 14.24
C PRO A 445 -1.56 -7.22 14.50
N LEU A 446 -1.34 -7.71 15.72
CA LEU A 446 -1.58 -9.11 16.11
C LEU A 446 -3.01 -9.37 16.61
N GLU A 447 -3.76 -8.32 16.93
CA GLU A 447 -5.15 -8.44 17.38
C GLU A 447 -6.12 -8.49 16.20
N GLN A 448 -7.36 -8.92 16.46
CA GLN A 448 -8.39 -9.03 15.42
C GLN A 448 -8.65 -7.68 14.74
N LEU A 449 -8.73 -7.71 13.40
CA LEU A 449 -8.83 -6.52 12.56
C LEU A 449 -10.28 -6.08 12.31
N ASP A 450 -11.27 -6.92 12.60
CA ASP A 450 -12.69 -6.61 12.50
C ASP A 450 -13.28 -6.04 13.81
N GLU A 451 -12.44 -5.84 14.82
CA GLU A 451 -12.82 -5.27 16.10
C GLU A 451 -12.45 -3.79 16.21
N GLY A 452 -13.46 -2.94 16.43
CA GLY A 452 -13.27 -1.49 16.57
C GLY A 452 -12.36 -1.06 17.74
N ILE A 453 -12.16 -1.91 18.75
CA ILE A 453 -11.30 -1.62 19.91
C ILE A 453 -9.81 -1.59 19.54
N ASN A 454 -9.43 -2.30 18.47
CA ASN A 454 -8.06 -2.35 17.97
C ASN A 454 -7.67 -1.07 17.20
N TYR A 455 -8.59 -0.11 17.05
CA TYR A 455 -8.35 1.14 16.35
C TYR A 455 -8.30 2.32 17.33
N ARG A 456 -7.46 3.31 17.02
CA ARG A 456 -7.32 4.51 17.85
C ARG A 456 -8.54 5.42 17.74
N ALA A 457 -9.12 5.50 16.54
CA ALA A 457 -10.21 6.41 16.26
C ALA A 457 -11.18 5.85 15.21
N ALA A 458 -12.36 6.46 15.16
CA ALA A 458 -13.37 6.20 14.14
C ALA A 458 -13.97 7.53 13.65
N VAL A 459 -14.29 7.58 12.36
CA VAL A 459 -15.08 8.66 11.75
C VAL A 459 -16.35 8.04 11.18
N SER A 460 -17.48 8.69 11.44
CA SER A 460 -18.77 8.32 10.85
C SER A 460 -19.39 9.52 10.16
N HIS A 461 -19.98 9.30 8.99
CA HIS A 461 -20.82 10.29 8.34
C HIS A 461 -22.20 9.69 8.04
N VAL A 462 -23.26 10.49 8.22
CA VAL A 462 -24.66 10.05 8.21
C VAL A 462 -25.48 11.04 7.39
N ASP A 463 -26.07 10.56 6.29
CA ASP A 463 -27.01 11.34 5.48
C ASP A 463 -28.45 11.12 5.95
N THR A 464 -28.90 12.00 6.85
CA THR A 464 -30.26 11.94 7.43
C THR A 464 -31.37 12.19 6.40
N LEU A 465 -31.09 12.94 5.33
CA LEU A 465 -32.06 13.20 4.26
C LEU A 465 -32.29 11.95 3.42
N ALA A 466 -31.20 11.25 3.05
CA ALA A 466 -31.28 9.98 2.34
C ALA A 466 -32.10 8.95 3.14
N GLU A 467 -31.87 8.82 4.46
CA GLU A 467 -32.67 7.90 5.29
C GLU A 467 -34.16 8.21 5.25
N THR A 468 -34.51 9.50 5.29
CA THR A 468 -35.91 9.95 5.24
C THR A 468 -36.55 9.62 3.88
N LEU A 469 -35.84 9.88 2.77
CA LEU A 469 -36.31 9.62 1.41
C LEU A 469 -36.63 8.14 1.16
N TYR A 470 -35.90 7.24 1.82
CA TYR A 470 -36.09 5.80 1.67
C TYR A 470 -36.84 5.16 2.85
N GLY A 471 -37.75 5.88 3.49
CA GLY A 471 -38.69 5.32 4.48
C GLY A 471 -38.05 4.98 5.83
N GLY A 472 -36.97 5.67 6.20
CA GLY A 472 -36.30 5.54 7.50
C GLY A 472 -35.46 4.27 7.68
N GLN A 473 -35.09 3.59 6.59
CA GLN A 473 -34.27 2.37 6.64
C GLN A 473 -32.78 2.71 6.50
N PRO A 474 -31.95 2.56 7.56
CA PRO A 474 -30.52 2.84 7.48
C PRO A 474 -29.79 1.78 6.66
N ALA A 475 -28.84 2.19 5.82
CA ALA A 475 -27.92 1.32 5.12
C ALA A 475 -26.48 1.68 5.52
N ILE A 476 -25.89 0.85 6.38
CA ILE A 476 -24.63 1.15 7.07
C ILE A 476 -23.51 0.29 6.49
N LYS A 477 -22.43 0.94 6.06
CA LYS A 477 -21.16 0.28 5.71
C LYS A 477 -20.11 0.58 6.77
N LYS A 478 -19.49 -0.48 7.30
CA LYS A 478 -18.38 -0.40 8.25
C LYS A 478 -17.09 -0.78 7.53
N ILE A 479 -16.04 0.02 7.69
CA ILE A 479 -14.72 -0.19 7.09
C ILE A 479 -13.69 -0.13 8.22
N TYR A 480 -12.93 -1.21 8.38
CA TYR A 480 -11.81 -1.28 9.32
C TYR A 480 -10.51 -1.16 8.52
N SER A 481 -9.86 0.00 8.58
CA SER A 481 -8.68 0.28 7.78
C SER A 481 -7.41 0.11 8.60
N ARG A 482 -6.59 -0.88 8.23
CA ARG A 482 -5.21 -1.02 8.76
C ARG A 482 -4.22 -0.01 8.17
N TRP A 483 -4.57 0.63 7.06
CA TRP A 483 -3.67 1.44 6.24
C TRP A 483 -3.77 2.94 6.50
N ILE A 484 -4.94 3.40 6.94
CA ILE A 484 -5.21 4.81 7.23
C ILE A 484 -4.77 5.11 8.66
N THR A 485 -3.96 6.14 8.83
CA THR A 485 -3.49 6.62 10.13
C THR A 485 -4.07 7.97 10.52
N THR A 486 -4.56 8.75 9.54
CA THR A 486 -5.01 10.13 9.75
C THR A 486 -6.51 10.32 9.53
N ARG A 487 -7.10 11.23 10.31
CA ARG A 487 -8.54 11.57 10.24
C ARG A 487 -8.97 12.09 8.86
N PRO A 488 -8.28 13.04 8.21
CA PRO A 488 -8.72 13.59 6.92
C PRO A 488 -8.84 12.51 5.83
N THR A 489 -7.93 11.54 5.84
CA THR A 489 -7.97 10.41 4.91
C THR A 489 -9.20 9.55 5.15
N GLY A 490 -9.53 9.25 6.41
CA GLY A 490 -10.74 8.51 6.78
C GLY A 490 -12.05 9.26 6.47
N THR A 491 -12.11 10.57 6.74
CA THR A 491 -13.28 11.41 6.45
C THR A 491 -13.59 11.46 4.96
N ASP A 492 -12.57 11.67 4.12
CA ASP A 492 -12.76 11.67 2.66
C ASP A 492 -13.21 10.31 2.12
N LEU A 493 -12.73 9.19 2.70
CA LEU A 493 -13.23 7.86 2.34
C LEU A 493 -14.73 7.74 2.63
N CYS A 494 -15.20 8.25 3.77
CA CYS A 494 -16.64 8.32 4.07
C CYS A 494 -17.40 9.11 3.00
N TYR A 495 -16.94 10.32 2.66
CA TYR A 495 -17.60 11.15 1.64
C TYR A 495 -17.54 10.52 0.25
N LYS A 496 -16.43 9.91 -0.16
CA LYS A 496 -16.31 9.21 -1.46
C LYS A 496 -17.29 8.05 -1.59
N MET A 497 -17.43 7.25 -0.53
CA MET A 497 -18.38 6.13 -0.51
C MET A 497 -19.83 6.63 -0.48
N LEU A 498 -20.14 7.60 0.38
CA LEU A 498 -21.50 8.16 0.49
C LEU A 498 -21.92 8.90 -0.77
N SER A 499 -21.10 9.82 -1.29
CA SER A 499 -21.40 10.59 -2.51
C SER A 499 -21.77 9.69 -3.69
N ARG A 500 -21.11 8.53 -3.80
CA ARG A 500 -21.30 7.61 -4.90
C ARG A 500 -22.45 6.62 -4.72
N PHE A 501 -22.71 6.19 -3.49
CA PHE A 501 -23.70 5.15 -3.20
C PHE A 501 -24.93 5.65 -2.44
N ARG A 502 -25.05 6.97 -2.22
CA ARG A 502 -26.25 7.60 -1.65
C ARG A 502 -27.50 7.18 -2.40
N ASP A 503 -27.46 7.32 -3.72
CA ASP A 503 -28.47 6.81 -4.62
C ASP A 503 -27.99 5.50 -5.25
N PRO A 504 -28.88 4.50 -5.36
CA PRO A 504 -28.51 3.19 -5.87
C PRO A 504 -28.11 3.30 -7.36
N PRO A 505 -26.88 2.94 -7.73
CA PRO A 505 -26.43 3.01 -9.11
C PRO A 505 -27.20 2.02 -9.98
N SER A 506 -27.45 2.40 -11.23
CA SER A 506 -27.98 1.52 -12.26
C SER A 506 -26.89 0.64 -12.84
N LEU A 507 -27.16 -0.65 -13.00
CA LEU A 507 -26.41 -1.53 -13.90
C LEU A 507 -27.07 -1.47 -15.27
N VAL A 508 -26.31 -1.02 -16.26
CA VAL A 508 -26.74 -0.82 -17.64
C VAL A 508 -26.07 -1.85 -18.53
N GLN A 509 -26.83 -2.51 -19.39
CA GLN A 509 -26.32 -3.49 -20.34
C GLN A 509 -26.72 -3.10 -21.75
N TRP A 510 -25.80 -3.20 -22.71
CA TRP A 510 -26.09 -2.97 -24.12
C TRP A 510 -25.14 -3.76 -25.01
N SER A 511 -25.47 -3.87 -26.30
CA SER A 511 -24.53 -4.40 -27.30
C SER A 511 -24.14 -3.32 -28.30
N ALA A 512 -22.84 -3.23 -28.60
CA ALA A 512 -22.28 -2.34 -29.62
C ALA A 512 -21.63 -3.16 -30.74
N TRP A 513 -21.54 -2.60 -31.95
CA TRP A 513 -20.88 -3.27 -33.08
C TRP A 513 -19.38 -3.36 -32.88
N ARG A 514 -18.78 -4.55 -33.07
CA ARG A 514 -17.34 -4.78 -32.86
C ARG A 514 -16.44 -4.01 -33.83
N PHE A 515 -16.94 -3.70 -35.03
CA PHE A 515 -16.26 -2.86 -36.04
C PHE A 515 -16.98 -1.53 -36.26
N GLY A 516 -17.74 -1.08 -35.26
CA GLY A 516 -18.43 0.20 -35.28
C GLY A 516 -17.47 1.39 -35.12
N LYS A 517 -18.02 2.59 -35.20
CA LYS A 517 -17.27 3.85 -35.07
C LYS A 517 -16.63 4.03 -33.69
N SER A 518 -17.23 3.46 -32.64
CA SER A 518 -16.65 3.42 -31.29
C SER A 518 -17.01 2.11 -30.58
N VAL A 519 -15.97 1.38 -30.13
CA VAL A 519 -16.10 0.12 -29.38
C VAL A 519 -15.87 0.41 -27.90
N PRO A 520 -16.85 0.11 -27.02
CA PRO A 520 -16.67 0.31 -25.58
C PRO A 520 -15.51 -0.51 -25.03
N ALA A 521 -14.55 0.17 -24.40
CA ALA A 521 -13.41 -0.46 -23.75
C ALA A 521 -13.74 -0.79 -22.27
N LEU A 522 -13.09 -1.82 -21.75
CA LEU A 522 -13.16 -2.14 -20.32
C LEU A 522 -12.60 -0.97 -19.49
N ALA A 523 -13.24 -0.68 -18.34
CA ALA A 523 -12.98 0.49 -17.50
C ALA A 523 -13.22 1.85 -18.18
N GLY A 524 -13.65 1.87 -19.45
CA GLY A 524 -14.03 3.08 -20.17
C GLY A 524 -15.25 3.75 -19.51
N ARG A 525 -15.26 5.08 -19.52
CA ARG A 525 -16.36 5.89 -18.96
C ARG A 525 -17.08 6.59 -20.12
N TYR A 526 -18.39 6.41 -20.20
CA TYR A 526 -19.21 6.90 -21.31
C TYR A 526 -20.53 7.48 -20.79
N ASN A 527 -21.13 8.38 -21.57
CA ASN A 527 -22.49 8.81 -21.32
C ASN A 527 -23.45 7.87 -22.03
N VAL A 528 -24.51 7.43 -21.34
CA VAL A 528 -25.55 6.59 -21.92
C VAL A 528 -26.88 7.32 -21.84
N SER A 529 -27.53 7.56 -22.99
CA SER A 529 -28.85 8.18 -23.07
C SER A 529 -29.82 7.22 -23.72
N MET A 530 -30.82 6.76 -22.97
CA MET A 530 -31.82 5.79 -23.40
C MET A 530 -33.17 6.10 -22.77
N TRP A 531 -34.23 5.51 -23.30
CA TRP A 531 -35.61 5.70 -22.82
C TRP A 531 -35.81 5.44 -21.31
N ALA A 532 -34.93 4.65 -20.67
CA ALA A 532 -34.96 4.35 -19.25
C ALA A 532 -34.46 5.51 -18.35
N PHE A 533 -33.74 6.49 -18.91
CA PHE A 533 -33.19 7.62 -18.18
C PHE A 533 -33.94 8.90 -18.53
N GLN A 534 -34.76 9.38 -17.60
CA GLN A 534 -35.62 10.54 -17.81
C GLN A 534 -35.57 11.49 -16.61
N SER A 535 -35.70 12.79 -16.87
CA SER A 535 -35.88 13.82 -15.84
C SER A 535 -37.32 13.79 -15.29
N GLY A 536 -37.60 14.62 -14.28
CA GLY A 536 -38.95 14.79 -13.75
C GLY A 536 -39.98 15.32 -14.76
N THR A 537 -39.54 15.89 -15.88
CA THR A 537 -40.43 16.33 -16.98
C THR A 537 -40.64 15.25 -18.04
N GLY A 538 -39.94 14.12 -17.94
CA GLY A 538 -39.94 13.04 -18.94
C GLY A 538 -38.91 13.22 -20.07
N GLU A 539 -38.08 14.26 -20.02
CA GLU A 539 -37.01 14.48 -21.00
C GLU A 539 -35.85 13.49 -20.78
N GLN A 540 -35.28 12.93 -21.84
CA GLN A 540 -34.15 12.00 -21.72
C GLN A 540 -32.92 12.70 -21.17
N VAL A 541 -32.26 12.07 -20.19
CA VAL A 541 -31.05 12.61 -19.55
C VAL A 541 -29.89 11.63 -19.76
N PRO A 542 -28.73 12.09 -20.26
CA PRO A 542 -27.56 11.25 -20.36
C PRO A 542 -27.05 10.89 -18.96
N VAL A 543 -26.82 9.60 -18.73
CA VAL A 543 -26.29 9.09 -17.46
C VAL A 543 -24.83 8.69 -17.63
N PRO A 544 -23.94 9.19 -16.75
CA PRO A 544 -22.54 8.75 -16.70
C PRO A 544 -22.44 7.28 -16.26
N ALA A 545 -21.75 6.44 -17.05
CA ALA A 545 -21.54 5.03 -16.73
C ALA A 545 -20.12 4.56 -17.02
N GLN A 546 -19.59 3.68 -16.16
CA GLN A 546 -18.28 3.06 -16.33
C GLN A 546 -18.41 1.57 -16.65
N VAL A 547 -17.76 1.13 -17.72
CA VAL A 547 -17.80 -0.26 -18.21
C VAL A 547 -17.10 -1.18 -17.22
N VAL A 548 -17.87 -2.07 -16.60
CA VAL A 548 -17.38 -3.07 -15.66
C VAL A 548 -17.07 -4.41 -16.33
N LYS A 549 -17.69 -4.70 -17.48
CA LYS A 549 -17.46 -5.94 -18.23
C LYS A 549 -17.71 -5.73 -19.71
N ALA A 550 -16.78 -6.22 -20.53
CA ALA A 550 -16.91 -6.22 -21.98
C ALA A 550 -16.73 -7.65 -22.50
N THR A 551 -17.77 -8.20 -23.14
CA THR A 551 -17.78 -9.55 -23.70
C THR A 551 -17.72 -9.46 -25.23
N PRO A 552 -16.56 -9.75 -25.83
CA PRO A 552 -16.43 -9.77 -27.29
C PRO A 552 -17.16 -10.99 -27.86
N GLY A 553 -18.09 -10.77 -28.78
CA GLY A 553 -18.62 -11.78 -29.69
C GLY A 553 -18.07 -11.58 -31.11
N ASP A 554 -18.55 -12.35 -32.08
CA ASP A 554 -18.02 -12.30 -33.44
C ASP A 554 -18.32 -10.96 -34.15
N GLU A 555 -19.55 -10.45 -34.00
CA GLU A 555 -20.01 -9.22 -34.67
C GLU A 555 -20.33 -8.07 -33.69
N SER A 556 -20.58 -8.40 -32.41
CA SER A 556 -20.95 -7.42 -31.39
C SER A 556 -20.17 -7.62 -30.10
N VAL A 557 -20.05 -6.55 -29.32
CA VAL A 557 -19.50 -6.55 -27.97
C VAL A 557 -20.66 -6.30 -27.01
N LYS A 558 -20.93 -7.24 -26.12
CA LYS A 558 -21.89 -7.06 -25.03
C LYS A 558 -21.20 -6.37 -23.87
N VAL A 559 -21.79 -5.30 -23.39
CA VAL A 559 -21.21 -4.42 -22.38
C VAL A 559 -22.11 -4.37 -21.18
N GLU A 560 -21.52 -4.47 -20.01
CA GLU A 560 -22.17 -4.15 -18.74
C GLU A 560 -21.41 -2.96 -18.14
N ALA A 561 -22.11 -1.88 -17.81
CA ALA A 561 -21.58 -0.69 -17.17
C ALA A 561 -22.39 -0.34 -15.93
N GLN A 562 -21.72 0.23 -14.94
CA GLN A 562 -22.37 0.74 -13.75
C GLN A 562 -22.45 2.27 -13.83
N GLU A 563 -23.60 2.82 -13.51
CA GLU A 563 -23.81 4.26 -13.32
C GLU A 563 -22.83 4.78 -12.27
N ILE A 564 -22.18 5.90 -12.60
CA ILE A 564 -21.27 6.59 -11.70
C ILE A 564 -21.74 8.04 -11.54
N SER A 565 -22.43 8.29 -10.43
CA SER A 565 -22.90 9.61 -10.03
C SER A 565 -22.27 9.99 -8.70
N TRP A 566 -22.13 11.29 -8.46
CA TRP A 566 -21.58 11.85 -7.23
C TRP A 566 -22.54 12.88 -6.67
N HIS A 567 -22.92 12.69 -5.41
CA HIS A 567 -23.62 13.70 -4.65
C HIS A 567 -22.62 14.64 -3.98
N THR A 568 -22.79 15.94 -4.17
CA THR A 568 -22.04 16.97 -3.46
C THR A 568 -22.71 17.27 -2.13
N TYR A 569 -21.96 17.21 -1.04
CA TYR A 569 -22.43 17.62 0.28
C TYR A 569 -21.95 19.04 0.59
N ASP A 570 -22.83 19.89 1.11
CA ASP A 570 -22.49 21.28 1.47
C ASP A 570 -21.49 21.37 2.62
N ASP A 571 -21.43 20.34 3.47
CA ASP A 571 -20.50 20.23 4.59
C ASP A 571 -19.25 19.41 4.25
N GLN A 572 -19.09 18.97 3.00
CA GLN A 572 -17.89 18.29 2.56
C GLN A 572 -16.72 19.27 2.73
N PRO A 573 -15.68 18.92 3.50
CA PRO A 573 -14.49 19.75 3.55
C PRO A 573 -13.97 19.94 2.12
N ASP A 574 -13.55 21.15 1.77
CA ASP A 574 -12.94 21.44 0.48
C ASP A 574 -11.96 20.30 0.17
N GLN A 575 -12.08 19.67 -1.01
CA GLN A 575 -11.22 18.53 -1.43
C GLN A 575 -9.72 18.90 -1.54
N GLY A 576 -9.35 20.09 -1.09
CA GLY A 576 -8.00 20.53 -0.89
C GLY A 576 -7.24 19.71 0.14
N LEU A 577 -5.94 19.92 0.12
CA LEU A 577 -5.01 19.24 1.00
C LEU A 577 -5.19 19.78 2.43
N MET A 578 -5.87 19.05 3.30
CA MET A 578 -6.22 19.54 4.63
C MET A 578 -5.72 18.64 5.76
N VAL A 579 -5.06 19.26 6.74
CA VAL A 579 -4.68 18.63 8.01
C VAL A 579 -5.58 19.19 9.11
N VAL A 580 -6.16 18.32 9.95
CA VAL A 580 -7.09 18.74 11.02
C VAL A 580 -6.55 18.34 12.39
N VAL A 581 -6.46 19.31 13.29
CA VAL A 581 -6.02 19.13 14.69
C VAL A 581 -7.25 19.07 15.58
N THR A 582 -7.45 17.95 16.27
CA THR A 582 -8.66 17.67 17.09
C THR A 582 -8.38 17.48 18.58
N ASN A 583 -7.11 17.29 18.96
CA ASN A 583 -6.69 17.10 20.34
C ASN A 583 -5.62 18.14 20.69
N ASP A 584 -5.46 18.38 21.98
CA ASP A 584 -4.40 19.26 22.46
C ASP A 584 -3.02 18.63 22.18
N GLU A 585 -2.10 19.43 21.63
CA GLU A 585 -0.78 18.98 21.18
C GLU A 585 0.31 19.93 21.66
N THR A 586 1.55 19.43 21.74
CA THR A 586 2.74 20.27 21.99
C THR A 586 3.70 20.21 20.83
N ASP A 587 4.37 21.34 20.55
CA ASP A 587 5.44 21.46 19.55
C ASP A 587 4.98 21.05 18.14
N TYR A 588 3.79 21.53 17.74
CA TYR A 588 3.13 21.11 16.51
C TYR A 588 3.87 21.62 15.27
N ASN A 589 4.09 20.74 14.30
CA ASN A 589 4.71 21.08 13.01
C ASN A 589 3.78 20.76 11.84
N PHE A 590 3.34 21.80 11.14
CA PHE A 590 2.38 21.66 10.04
C PHE A 590 2.93 20.83 8.87
N ARG A 591 4.20 21.04 8.47
CA ARG A 591 4.81 20.28 7.38
C ARG A 591 4.92 18.79 7.74
N THR A 592 5.35 18.48 8.96
CA THR A 592 5.49 17.09 9.43
C THR A 592 4.15 16.37 9.43
N GLU A 593 3.07 17.01 9.89
CA GLU A 593 1.74 16.38 9.86
C GLU A 593 1.17 16.25 8.45
N TYR A 594 1.51 17.18 7.55
CA TYR A 594 1.14 17.07 6.14
C TYR A 594 1.81 15.85 5.47
N ASP A 595 3.12 15.68 5.64
CA ASP A 595 3.89 14.62 4.97
C ASP A 595 3.45 13.20 5.39
N LYS A 596 2.87 13.06 6.59
CA LYS A 596 2.26 11.79 7.05
C LYS A 596 1.01 11.41 6.25
N ALA A 597 0.27 12.38 5.74
CA ALA A 597 -1.02 12.18 5.08
C ALA A 597 -0.94 12.26 3.56
N TYR A 598 -0.04 13.09 3.02
CA TYR A 598 0.00 13.47 1.60
C TYR A 598 1.44 13.41 1.04
N ALA A 599 1.55 13.20 -0.27
CA ALA A 599 2.79 13.40 -1.01
C ALA A 599 3.13 14.89 -1.12
N ALA A 600 4.35 15.22 -1.56
CA ALA A 600 4.79 16.61 -1.69
C ALA A 600 3.82 17.43 -2.58
N PRO A 601 3.43 18.64 -2.14
CA PRO A 601 2.47 19.48 -2.86
C PRO A 601 3.07 20.00 -4.17
N LYS A 602 2.21 20.39 -5.11
CA LYS A 602 2.58 21.00 -6.39
C LYS A 602 2.29 22.50 -6.38
N SER A 603 2.92 23.22 -7.31
CA SER A 603 2.66 24.64 -7.52
C SER A 603 1.17 24.88 -7.80
N GLY A 604 0.55 25.80 -7.06
CA GLY A 604 -0.87 26.14 -7.16
C GLY A 604 -1.77 25.40 -6.17
N ASP A 605 -1.26 24.38 -5.47
CA ASP A 605 -2.04 23.68 -4.45
C ASP A 605 -2.28 24.55 -3.21
N ILE A 606 -3.49 24.46 -2.65
CA ILE A 606 -3.86 25.11 -1.39
C ILE A 606 -3.81 24.05 -0.28
N VAL A 607 -2.89 24.23 0.67
CA VAL A 607 -2.73 23.35 1.83
C VAL A 607 -3.26 24.05 3.07
N THR A 608 -4.27 23.46 3.71
CA THR A 608 -4.96 24.05 4.85
C THR A 608 -4.71 23.28 6.14
N CYS A 609 -4.30 23.97 7.21
CA CYS A 609 -4.30 23.45 8.57
C CYS A 609 -5.53 23.98 9.32
N LEU A 610 -6.42 23.09 9.76
CA LEU A 610 -7.59 23.44 10.56
C LEU A 610 -7.38 23.03 12.01
N ILE A 611 -7.45 23.97 12.93
CA ILE A 611 -7.44 23.73 14.37
C ILE A 611 -8.89 23.87 14.85
N GLU A 612 -9.46 22.79 15.40
CA GLU A 612 -10.85 22.77 15.86
C GLU A 612 -11.06 23.62 17.11
N SER A 613 -12.32 23.98 17.38
CA SER A 613 -12.68 24.76 18.55
C SER A 613 -12.40 23.97 19.83
N GLY A 614 -11.81 24.64 20.82
CA GLY A 614 -11.45 24.03 22.11
C GLY A 614 -10.09 23.32 22.14
N VAL A 615 -9.46 23.11 20.98
CA VAL A 615 -8.12 22.54 20.86
C VAL A 615 -7.06 23.55 21.26
N LYS A 616 -6.04 23.10 21.99
CA LYS A 616 -4.91 23.90 22.43
C LYS A 616 -3.60 23.33 21.91
N ILE A 617 -2.81 24.17 21.28
CA ILE A 617 -1.47 23.86 20.82
C ILE A 617 -0.50 24.68 21.66
N GLY A 618 0.40 23.99 22.37
CA GLY A 618 1.44 24.62 23.17
C GLY A 618 2.83 24.11 22.85
N THR A 619 3.80 24.44 23.70
CA THR A 619 5.17 23.94 23.60
C THR A 619 5.60 23.34 24.93
N SER A 620 6.48 22.35 24.88
CA SER A 620 7.04 21.71 26.07
C SER A 620 8.20 22.50 26.71
N THR A 621 8.73 23.53 26.03
CA THR A 621 9.93 24.26 26.44
C THR A 621 9.76 25.78 26.37
N ASN A 622 10.50 26.53 27.20
CA ASN A 622 10.44 28.00 27.24
C ASN A 622 11.16 28.67 26.04
N THR A 623 11.91 27.91 25.25
CA THR A 623 12.60 28.38 24.04
C THR A 623 12.01 27.81 22.75
N GLY A 624 10.96 26.99 22.86
CA GLY A 624 10.30 26.34 21.75
C GLY A 624 9.18 27.19 21.18
N PHE A 625 8.55 26.67 20.12
CA PHE A 625 7.40 27.28 19.47
C PHE A 625 6.21 26.35 19.62
N ALA A 626 5.04 26.90 19.98
CA ALA A 626 3.83 26.09 20.06
C ALA A 626 3.44 25.50 18.69
N PHE A 627 3.51 26.32 17.63
CA PHE A 627 3.19 25.95 16.27
C PHE A 627 4.28 26.41 15.31
N THR A 628 4.78 25.48 14.51
CA THR A 628 5.73 25.76 13.42
C THR A 628 5.11 25.45 12.07
N VAL A 629 5.18 26.38 11.12
CA VAL A 629 4.71 26.14 9.74
C VAL A 629 5.59 25.11 9.02
N GLY A 630 6.87 25.00 9.40
CA GLY A 630 7.84 24.11 8.77
C GLY A 630 8.43 24.68 7.48
N THR A 631 9.32 23.90 6.85
CA THR A 631 9.99 24.31 5.61
C THR A 631 9.25 23.71 4.42
N TRP A 632 8.87 24.56 3.46
CA TRP A 632 8.21 24.17 2.21
C TRP A 632 9.13 24.58 1.06
N SER A 633 9.75 23.59 0.42
CA SER A 633 10.73 23.80 -0.67
C SER A 633 10.08 23.95 -2.05
N GLU A 634 8.79 23.65 -2.14
CA GLU A 634 8.03 23.57 -3.38
C GLU A 634 7.52 24.97 -3.78
N PRO A 635 7.91 25.51 -4.96
CA PRO A 635 7.51 26.84 -5.37
C PRO A 635 6.00 26.90 -5.68
N GLY A 636 5.35 27.98 -5.26
CA GLY A 636 3.96 28.30 -5.64
C GLY A 636 2.87 27.59 -4.84
N VAL A 637 3.21 26.91 -3.73
CA VAL A 637 2.23 26.34 -2.80
C VAL A 637 1.61 27.46 -1.96
N ILE A 638 0.30 27.39 -1.75
CA ILE A 638 -0.46 28.35 -0.95
C ILE A 638 -0.79 27.71 0.40
N LEU A 639 -0.21 28.23 1.47
CA LEU A 639 -0.45 27.73 2.83
C LEU A 639 -1.58 28.52 3.49
N LYS A 640 -2.53 27.82 4.12
CA LYS A 640 -3.64 28.40 4.86
C LYS A 640 -3.73 27.79 6.26
N ILE A 641 -3.94 28.63 7.27
CA ILE A 641 -4.22 28.19 8.65
C ILE A 641 -5.58 28.74 9.07
N ILE A 642 -6.44 27.86 9.56
CA ILE A 642 -7.73 28.20 10.16
C ILE A 642 -7.65 27.84 11.64
N ASN A 643 -7.44 28.83 12.49
CA ASN A 643 -7.38 28.65 13.94
C ASN A 643 -8.74 28.95 14.58
N ASN A 644 -9.45 27.92 15.05
CA ASN A 644 -10.62 28.09 15.93
C ASN A 644 -10.30 27.79 17.41
N GLY A 645 -9.06 27.41 17.72
CA GLY A 645 -8.60 27.03 19.06
C GLY A 645 -7.59 28.01 19.66
N TYR A 646 -6.61 27.48 20.39
CA TYR A 646 -5.56 28.23 21.07
C TYR A 646 -4.19 27.80 20.54
N ILE A 647 -3.37 28.75 20.10
CA ILE A 647 -1.94 28.53 19.84
C ILE A 647 -1.18 29.37 20.86
N VAL A 648 -0.63 28.75 21.90
CA VAL A 648 -0.18 29.45 23.10
C VAL A 648 1.17 28.93 23.58
N GLY A 649 2.16 29.83 23.72
CA GLY A 649 3.46 29.48 24.29
C GLY A 649 3.38 28.93 25.73
N LYS A 650 4.44 28.28 26.20
CA LYS A 650 4.58 27.89 27.60
C LYS A 650 4.83 29.14 28.47
N GLY A 651 4.22 29.19 29.65
CA GLY A 651 4.49 30.22 30.65
C GLY A 651 5.83 29.98 31.34
N GLY A 652 6.57 31.06 31.57
CA GLY A 652 7.85 31.04 32.26
C GLY A 652 7.68 30.71 33.75
N ASP A 653 8.56 29.87 34.29
CA ASP A 653 8.51 29.52 35.71
C ASP A 653 8.96 30.70 36.59
N GLY A 654 8.33 30.86 37.76
CA GLY A 654 8.65 31.92 38.70
C GLY A 654 10.01 31.70 39.39
N GLY A 655 10.68 32.79 39.73
CA GLY A 655 11.98 32.75 40.39
C GLY A 655 11.94 32.05 41.76
N ASN A 656 12.98 31.28 42.06
CA ASN A 656 13.18 30.45 43.24
C ASN A 656 14.40 30.89 44.08
N TYR A 657 14.29 30.80 45.41
CA TYR A 657 15.43 31.01 46.31
C TYR A 657 15.46 29.99 47.48
N PRO A 658 16.62 29.32 47.73
CA PRO A 658 17.89 29.44 46.99
C PRO A 658 17.82 28.74 45.62
N GLY A 659 18.07 29.48 44.53
CA GLY A 659 17.86 28.98 43.16
C GLY A 659 18.00 30.09 42.10
N SER A 660 17.32 29.91 40.96
CA SER A 660 17.22 30.93 39.91
C SER A 660 16.37 32.09 40.40
N LYS A 661 16.97 33.26 40.58
CA LYS A 661 16.29 34.41 41.19
C LYS A 661 15.33 35.09 40.23
N ASP A 662 15.69 35.10 38.95
CA ASP A 662 14.91 35.73 37.89
C ASP A 662 13.81 34.76 37.46
N GLY A 663 12.67 35.31 37.05
CA GLY A 663 11.65 34.54 36.38
C GLY A 663 12.13 34.09 35.01
N GLU A 664 11.68 32.93 34.55
CA GLU A 664 12.00 32.46 33.20
C GLU A 664 11.12 33.16 32.17
N ASP A 665 11.62 33.28 30.94
CA ASP A 665 10.87 33.85 29.82
C ASP A 665 9.72 32.92 29.40
N GLY A 666 8.64 33.52 28.90
CA GLY A 666 7.57 32.79 28.23
C GLY A 666 7.99 32.34 26.82
N ALA A 667 7.49 31.20 26.39
CA ALA A 667 7.79 30.66 25.05
C ALA A 667 6.95 31.32 23.96
N ASP A 668 7.37 31.14 22.71
CA ASP A 668 6.72 31.71 21.55
C ASP A 668 5.56 30.84 21.05
N ALA A 669 4.56 31.47 20.44
CA ALA A 669 3.37 30.78 19.92
C ALA A 669 3.57 30.27 18.49
N LEU A 670 3.56 31.17 17.50
CA LEU A 670 3.57 30.80 16.09
C LEU A 670 4.89 31.22 15.43
N TYR A 671 5.57 30.26 14.78
CA TYR A 671 6.76 30.51 13.99
C TYR A 671 6.56 30.19 12.50
N THR A 672 6.93 31.14 11.65
CA THR A 672 6.95 30.95 10.20
C THR A 672 8.08 31.73 9.51
N ARG A 673 8.62 31.16 8.42
CA ARG A 673 9.45 31.87 7.43
C ARG A 673 8.93 31.65 6.01
N GLN A 674 7.68 31.18 5.91
CA GLN A 674 7.00 30.80 4.67
C GLN A 674 5.72 31.61 4.53
N PRO A 675 5.42 32.14 3.33
CA PRO A 675 4.17 32.86 3.09
C PRO A 675 2.96 32.01 3.49
N VAL A 676 2.13 32.51 4.41
CA VAL A 676 0.96 31.79 4.92
C VAL A 676 -0.21 32.74 5.13
N THR A 677 -1.41 32.28 4.74
CA THR A 677 -2.66 32.99 4.98
C THR A 677 -3.32 32.47 6.25
N ILE A 678 -3.72 33.35 7.17
CA ILE A 678 -4.30 32.94 8.46
C ILE A 678 -5.71 33.52 8.64
N ILE A 679 -6.66 32.63 8.94
CA ILE A 679 -7.97 32.93 9.52
C ILE A 679 -7.89 32.55 11.00
N ASN A 680 -7.72 33.53 11.87
CA ASN A 680 -7.74 33.32 13.32
C ASN A 680 -9.11 33.71 13.90
N ASN A 681 -9.92 32.70 14.22
CA ASN A 681 -11.16 32.85 14.99
C ASN A 681 -10.93 32.57 16.49
N GLY A 682 -9.74 32.11 16.87
CA GLY A 682 -9.34 31.77 18.23
C GLY A 682 -8.31 32.74 18.81
N THR A 683 -7.35 32.19 19.57
CA THR A 683 -6.28 32.96 20.24
C THR A 683 -4.91 32.49 19.79
N ILE A 684 -4.03 33.44 19.46
CA ILE A 684 -2.59 33.21 19.23
C ILE A 684 -1.83 34.05 20.24
N ALA A 685 -1.07 33.44 21.14
CA ALA A 685 -0.44 34.19 22.22
C ALA A 685 0.92 33.64 22.67
N GLY A 686 1.87 34.53 22.93
CA GLY A 686 3.10 34.14 23.62
C GLY A 686 2.82 33.76 25.07
N GLY A 687 3.67 32.93 25.66
CA GLY A 687 3.62 32.65 27.09
C GLY A 687 3.88 33.91 27.91
N GLY A 688 3.29 34.00 29.09
CA GLY A 688 3.65 35.03 30.06
C GLY A 688 5.00 34.74 30.71
N GLY A 689 5.77 35.79 31.02
CA GLY A 689 7.02 35.64 31.75
C GLY A 689 6.80 35.31 33.23
N GLY A 690 7.73 34.55 33.84
CA GLY A 690 7.70 34.27 35.27
C GLY A 690 8.04 35.51 36.11
N GLY A 691 7.50 35.61 37.32
CA GLY A 691 7.84 36.69 38.24
C GLY A 691 9.20 36.46 38.91
N GLY A 692 9.92 37.53 39.27
CA GLY A 692 11.20 37.44 39.98
C GLY A 692 11.08 37.22 41.50
N VAL A 693 12.17 36.83 42.17
CA VAL A 693 12.22 36.66 43.64
C VAL A 693 12.37 37.99 44.37
N GLY A 694 11.74 38.14 45.55
CA GLY A 694 12.08 39.16 46.54
C GLY A 694 12.92 38.59 47.70
N VAL A 695 14.04 39.23 48.07
CA VAL A 695 14.90 38.78 49.19
C VAL A 695 15.21 39.91 50.18
N VAL A 696 15.22 39.58 51.47
CA VAL A 696 15.74 40.42 52.57
C VAL A 696 16.63 39.62 53.52
N THR A 697 17.53 40.30 54.23
CA THR A 697 18.20 39.75 55.41
C THR A 697 17.84 40.58 56.65
N LEU A 698 17.40 39.90 57.70
CA LEU A 698 17.01 40.50 58.98
C LEU A 698 17.68 39.73 60.12
N LEU A 699 18.42 40.44 60.98
CA LEU A 699 19.08 39.87 62.17
C LEU A 699 19.97 38.64 61.87
N GLY A 700 20.55 38.56 60.66
CA GLY A 700 21.40 37.46 60.22
C GLY A 700 20.65 36.26 59.63
N ALA A 701 19.32 36.29 59.57
CA ALA A 701 18.47 35.32 58.87
C ALA A 701 18.01 35.86 57.52
N MET A 702 17.99 35.00 56.49
CA MET A 702 17.51 35.34 55.15
C MET A 702 16.04 34.95 55.02
N TYR A 703 15.27 35.85 54.41
CA TYR A 703 13.86 35.62 54.09
C TYR A 703 13.65 35.96 52.62
N SER A 704 12.95 35.09 51.90
CA SER A 704 12.59 35.36 50.51
C SER A 704 11.20 34.86 50.16
N SER A 705 10.67 35.42 49.09
CA SER A 705 9.40 35.07 48.48
C SER A 705 9.63 34.72 47.01
N GLY A 706 9.07 33.59 46.57
CA GLY A 706 9.14 33.15 45.18
C GLY A 706 8.22 33.97 44.28
N GLY A 707 8.59 34.03 43.00
CA GLY A 707 7.78 34.70 41.97
C GLY A 707 6.63 33.84 41.48
N GLY A 708 5.54 34.46 41.02
CA GLY A 708 4.43 33.74 40.39
C GLY A 708 4.80 33.18 39.02
N GLY A 709 4.23 32.04 38.64
CA GLY A 709 4.46 31.44 37.31
C GLY A 709 3.70 32.18 36.21
N GLY A 710 4.26 32.29 35.01
CA GLY A 710 3.62 32.95 33.87
C GLY A 710 2.47 32.16 33.25
N ALA A 711 1.58 32.83 32.52
CA ALA A 711 0.48 32.18 31.82
C ALA A 711 0.94 31.35 30.61
N GLY A 712 0.29 30.23 30.31
CA GLY A 712 0.59 29.45 29.09
C GLY A 712 -0.14 28.11 29.01
N TYR A 713 -0.06 27.44 27.85
CA TYR A 713 -0.69 26.11 27.68
C TYR A 713 -0.16 25.11 28.72
N LEU A 714 1.17 24.98 28.78
CA LEU A 714 1.84 24.61 30.01
C LEU A 714 2.08 25.91 30.76
N PHE A 715 1.44 26.07 31.91
CA PHE A 715 1.63 27.25 32.74
C PHE A 715 3.00 27.20 33.42
N GLY A 716 3.50 28.38 33.78
CA GLY A 716 4.68 28.51 34.61
C GLY A 716 4.39 28.03 36.03
N ILE A 717 5.33 27.30 36.61
CA ILE A 717 5.24 26.90 38.01
C ILE A 717 5.66 28.08 38.90
N GLY A 718 4.92 28.33 39.98
CA GLY A 718 5.27 29.33 40.98
C GLY A 718 6.57 28.99 41.70
N GLY A 719 7.44 29.97 41.84
CA GLY A 719 8.70 29.83 42.54
C GLY A 719 8.56 29.75 44.05
N SER A 720 9.56 29.20 44.71
CA SER A 720 9.64 29.01 46.15
C SER A 720 10.55 30.05 46.81
N GLY A 721 10.11 30.57 47.96
CA GLY A 721 10.94 31.35 48.88
C GLY A 721 11.58 30.49 49.97
N TYR A 722 12.54 31.07 50.69
CA TYR A 722 13.17 30.49 51.86
C TYR A 722 12.67 31.21 53.11
N MET A 723 11.88 30.53 53.94
CA MET A 723 11.40 30.99 55.25
C MET A 723 11.44 29.85 56.28
N HIS A 724 11.72 30.19 57.53
CA HIS A 724 11.50 29.32 58.68
C HIS A 724 10.04 29.56 59.14
N ASP A 725 9.12 28.63 58.84
CA ASP A 725 7.73 28.53 59.39
C ASP A 725 6.52 29.22 58.69
N GLN A 726 6.50 29.55 57.38
CA GLN A 726 5.26 29.98 56.69
C GLN A 726 5.14 29.52 55.22
N ASP A 727 3.91 29.14 54.81
CA ASP A 727 3.55 28.65 53.46
C ASP A 727 3.28 29.77 52.42
N ASP A 728 3.11 31.03 52.86
CA ASP A 728 2.73 32.17 51.99
C ASP A 728 3.88 32.69 51.11
N ASN A 729 5.07 32.08 51.20
CA ASN A 729 6.27 32.51 50.48
C ASN A 729 6.40 31.90 49.08
N LEU A 730 5.46 31.05 48.69
CA LEU A 730 5.39 30.43 47.37
C LEU A 730 4.63 31.36 46.42
N GLY A 731 5.18 31.58 45.23
CA GLY A 731 4.40 32.09 44.12
C GLY A 731 3.33 31.08 43.75
N SER A 732 2.17 31.57 43.30
CA SER A 732 1.16 30.70 42.71
C SER A 732 1.58 30.31 41.29
N ASP A 733 1.18 29.12 40.86
CA ASP A 733 1.27 28.71 39.45
C ASP A 733 0.45 29.65 38.57
N GLY A 734 0.88 29.80 37.32
CA GLY A 734 0.08 30.44 36.29
C GLY A 734 -1.15 29.61 35.92
N THR A 735 -2.01 30.19 35.10
CA THR A 735 -3.08 29.48 34.41
C THR A 735 -2.86 29.54 32.91
N ILE A 736 -3.81 29.05 32.10
CA ILE A 736 -3.68 29.17 30.65
C ILE A 736 -3.72 30.62 30.16
N THR A 737 -4.38 31.52 30.88
CA THR A 737 -4.60 32.91 30.44
C THR A 737 -4.03 33.96 31.38
N GLU A 738 -3.93 33.64 32.66
CA GLU A 738 -3.55 34.58 33.72
C GLU A 738 -2.26 34.13 34.41
N GLY A 739 -1.40 35.09 34.73
CA GLY A 739 -0.18 34.86 35.51
C GLY A 739 -0.48 34.56 36.98
N GLY A 740 0.40 33.78 37.59
CA GLY A 740 0.33 33.41 38.99
C GLY A 740 0.63 34.60 39.91
N SER A 741 -0.06 34.67 41.05
CA SER A 741 0.21 35.69 42.05
C SER A 741 1.59 35.52 42.69
N ALA A 742 2.25 36.63 43.00
CA ALA A 742 3.51 36.62 43.75
C ALA A 742 3.37 35.97 45.14
N GLY A 743 4.45 35.34 45.61
CA GLY A 743 4.60 34.96 47.02
C GLY A 743 4.90 36.17 47.91
N TYR A 744 4.62 36.03 49.20
CA TYR A 744 4.83 37.07 50.21
C TYR A 744 5.74 36.58 51.33
N ALA A 745 6.65 37.45 51.76
CA ALA A 745 7.51 37.23 52.91
C ALA A 745 7.41 38.41 53.90
N ILE A 746 8.05 38.27 55.07
CA ILE A 746 7.99 39.30 56.12
C ILE A 746 8.52 40.66 55.65
N LEU A 747 8.10 41.74 56.33
CA LEU A 747 8.55 43.12 56.09
C LEU A 747 8.21 43.68 54.69
N GLY A 748 7.15 43.17 54.05
CA GLY A 748 6.70 43.66 52.74
C GLY A 748 7.58 43.20 51.59
N VAL A 749 8.38 42.14 51.79
CA VAL A 749 9.08 41.47 50.71
C VAL A 749 8.08 40.65 49.91
N GLN A 750 8.08 40.85 48.61
CA GLN A 750 7.14 40.21 47.69
C GLN A 750 7.89 39.70 46.46
N GLY A 751 7.50 38.54 45.95
CA GLY A 751 7.91 38.13 44.60
C GLY A 751 7.29 39.03 43.54
N GLY A 752 7.70 38.86 42.29
CA GLY A 752 6.95 39.35 41.17
C GLY A 752 5.76 38.45 40.89
N SER A 753 4.63 38.99 40.42
CA SER A 753 3.59 38.16 39.82
C SER A 753 4.04 37.69 38.44
N GLY A 754 3.58 36.52 38.02
CA GLY A 754 3.75 36.08 36.63
C GLY A 754 2.96 36.97 35.67
N GLY A 755 3.42 37.06 34.44
CA GLY A 755 2.72 37.77 33.37
C GLY A 755 1.52 36.97 32.86
N ASP A 756 0.46 37.68 32.45
CA ASP A 756 -0.59 37.12 31.62
C ASP A 756 -0.05 36.77 30.22
N LEU A 757 -0.88 36.18 29.37
CA LEU A 757 -0.47 35.82 28.00
C LEU A 757 0.13 37.02 27.24
N GLY A 758 1.35 36.83 26.75
CA GLY A 758 2.10 37.84 26.02
C GLY A 758 2.54 39.05 26.85
N GLN A 759 2.59 38.93 28.18
CA GLN A 759 3.08 39.97 29.10
C GLN A 759 4.32 39.51 29.88
N ASP A 760 5.20 40.47 30.17
CA ASP A 760 6.39 40.23 30.99
C ASP A 760 5.95 39.91 32.44
N GLY A 761 6.73 39.08 33.12
CA GLY A 761 6.62 38.91 34.56
C GLY A 761 7.03 40.19 35.29
N PHE A 762 6.54 40.36 36.51
CA PHE A 762 6.97 41.48 37.34
C PHE A 762 8.29 41.16 38.05
N ASP A 763 9.09 42.19 38.31
CA ASP A 763 10.28 42.07 39.16
C ASP A 763 9.88 41.80 40.62
N GLY A 764 10.73 41.09 41.34
CA GLY A 764 10.59 40.94 42.79
C GLY A 764 10.84 42.25 43.54
N SER A 765 10.22 42.38 44.72
CA SER A 765 10.38 43.54 45.60
C SER A 765 10.95 43.10 46.96
N GLY A 766 12.28 43.06 47.05
CA GLY A 766 13.09 42.82 48.24
C GLY A 766 13.93 44.02 48.67
N LEU A 767 14.55 43.91 49.85
CA LEU A 767 15.46 44.94 50.40
C LEU A 767 16.93 44.62 50.19
N LEU A 768 17.26 43.39 49.77
CA LEU A 768 18.62 42.92 49.54
C LEU A 768 18.86 42.54 48.08
N PHE A 769 17.97 41.71 47.51
CA PHE A 769 18.02 41.30 46.10
C PHE A 769 16.60 41.23 45.54
N ASN A 770 16.48 41.61 44.27
CA ASN A 770 15.30 41.47 43.45
C ASN A 770 15.73 40.64 42.25
N GLY A 771 15.00 39.57 41.96
CA GLY A 771 15.07 38.92 40.67
C GLY A 771 14.26 39.71 39.65
N ASP A 772 14.73 39.71 38.42
CA ASP A 772 14.01 40.33 37.31
C ASP A 772 12.84 39.43 36.89
N GLY A 773 11.76 40.02 36.40
CA GLY A 773 10.69 39.29 35.74
C GLY A 773 11.15 38.76 34.39
N GLY A 774 10.72 37.55 34.03
CA GLY A 774 10.95 36.97 32.72
C GLY A 774 10.20 37.73 31.63
N LEU A 775 10.73 37.71 30.42
CA LEU A 775 10.11 38.36 29.26
C LEU A 775 8.89 37.59 28.76
N ALA A 776 7.96 38.31 28.15
CA ALA A 776 6.85 37.75 27.40
C ALA A 776 7.35 36.97 26.17
N GLY A 777 6.72 35.83 25.93
CA GLY A 777 6.81 35.15 24.64
C GLY A 777 6.21 35.98 23.51
N VAL A 778 6.69 35.71 22.30
CA VAL A 778 6.21 36.31 21.05
C VAL A 778 4.96 35.57 20.59
N ALA A 779 3.91 36.31 20.19
CA ALA A 779 2.71 35.70 19.64
C ALA A 779 2.95 35.16 18.22
N VAL A 780 3.63 35.94 17.37
CA VAL A 780 3.97 35.57 15.99
C VAL A 780 5.39 35.99 15.65
N ASP A 781 6.27 35.01 15.46
CA ASP A 781 7.60 35.18 14.88
C ASP A 781 7.55 34.88 13.37
N GLY A 782 7.76 35.91 12.55
CA GLY A 782 7.68 35.86 11.09
C GLY A 782 6.44 36.54 10.51
N ASN A 783 5.90 37.55 11.17
CA ASN A 783 4.65 38.23 10.79
C ASN A 783 4.67 38.81 9.36
N SER A 784 5.85 39.16 8.81
CA SER A 784 6.00 39.62 7.42
C SER A 784 5.67 38.55 6.38
N TYR A 785 5.69 37.28 6.79
CA TYR A 785 5.26 36.15 5.96
C TYR A 785 3.78 35.82 6.13
N VAL A 786 3.07 36.49 7.05
CA VAL A 786 1.66 36.21 7.35
C VAL A 786 0.74 37.19 6.61
N THR A 787 -0.24 36.64 5.91
CA THR A 787 -1.38 37.38 5.37
C THR A 787 -2.61 37.08 6.23
N TRP A 788 -3.10 38.06 6.97
CA TRP A 788 -4.28 37.89 7.83
C TRP A 788 -5.56 38.08 7.02
N GLU A 789 -6.35 37.02 6.86
CA GLU A 789 -7.74 37.11 6.40
C GLU A 789 -8.67 37.49 7.58
N VAL A 790 -8.38 36.91 8.76
CA VAL A 790 -9.04 37.26 10.03
C VAL A 790 -7.98 37.25 11.12
N THR A 791 -7.84 38.32 11.90
CA THR A 791 -6.77 38.47 12.89
C THR A 791 -7.10 37.82 14.24
N GLY A 792 -8.38 37.76 14.63
CA GLY A 792 -8.80 37.18 15.92
C GLY A 792 -8.15 37.85 17.13
N THR A 793 -7.94 37.07 18.20
CA THR A 793 -7.21 37.52 19.40
C THR A 793 -5.72 37.21 19.25
N ILE A 794 -4.87 38.23 19.39
CA ILE A 794 -3.41 38.09 19.44
C ILE A 794 -2.90 38.74 20.73
N ALA A 795 -2.17 37.99 21.55
CA ALA A 795 -1.59 38.48 22.82
C ALA A 795 -0.08 38.22 22.90
N GLY A 796 0.71 39.29 22.82
CA GLY A 796 2.18 39.22 22.71
C GLY A 796 2.68 39.94 21.46
N SER A 797 4.00 40.06 21.34
CA SER A 797 4.62 40.79 20.23
C SER A 797 4.51 40.03 18.89
N GLN A 798 4.61 40.77 17.78
CA GLN A 798 4.68 40.22 16.43
C GLN A 798 6.00 40.69 15.80
N ILE A 799 6.93 39.77 15.56
CA ILE A 799 8.30 40.05 15.09
C ILE A 799 8.62 39.32 13.78
N ASN A 800 9.86 39.40 13.31
CA ASN A 800 10.37 38.76 12.10
C ASN A 800 11.77 38.21 12.27
#